data_AF-A0A7X8T0K3-F1
#
_entry.id   AF-A0A7X8T0K3-F1
#
_cell.length_a   1.000
_cell.length_b   1.000
_cell.length_c   1.000
_cell.angle_alpha   90.00
_cell.angle_beta   90.00
_cell.angle_gamma   90.00
#
_symmetry.space_group_name_H-M   'P 1'
#
loop_
_entity.id
_entity.type
_entity.pdbx_description
1 polymer ?
#
loop_
_entity_poly.entity_id
_entity_poly.type
_entity_poly.pdbx_seq_one_letter_code
_entity_poly.pdbx_strand_id
1 'polypeptide(L)'
;MAERSFAREVEDLKLGEGDIFRGEGILAITKALLQSGVSYVGGYQGSPISHLMDVLADAKDVMQDLGVHFETSASEAAAAAMLSASVMYPVRGAVTWKSTAGTNVASDALSNLSSGGVTGGALIIIGEDYGEGSSIMQERSHAYAMKSQMWLLNPRPNLPSIVQAVEEGFGLSEVSNTPVMLQVGIRSCHVHGQFVAKDNKRPAYTLKQALENPVRDVNRIVLPPASFMHEKEKLEKRWPAAVDFIKRRQLNEYFGPSEGEVGIILLGGAYNGVMRALQQLGLADVYGNSAVPLHVLNVAYPLVDDQLAEFCANKKAVLMVEEGAPEYIEQSLNTILRRRDIQTKVAGKDVLPMGGEYTAPVLMKGIKNFLEIHQRVLLGNQPPLPDPTPILNDPKIKALAEVVPPRPPGFCIGCPERPIFAAMKMVEGELGQHHISGDIGCHLFSILPPFNLGTTTMGYGLGPAAASAFNVEADKRAISVMGDGGFWHNGLATSVGNAVFNKQDGVILVVDNYYSAATGGQDIPSSRALNPRRKTNNSIVNAVKGIGATWVRQIDRTYDVAKMRDTLREALTSKEPGPKIIVASSECMLNKQRRVKPQFAKAVKDGKRMVKERFGVDEDVCTGDHACIRLSGCPSLSVKHTDDPLKDDPVAAIDNNCVGCGNCGEVSEAAVLCPSFYRADIIHNPTGWDRFVARMRSGIIGWLQARRRAGRIVFAD
;
A
#
# COMPACT_ATOMS: atom_id res chain seq x y z
N MET A 1 6.90 5.57 14.93
CA MET A 1 8.17 5.44 14.19
C MET A 1 7.82 4.68 12.93
N ALA A 2 7.97 5.32 11.77
CA ALA A 2 7.73 4.66 10.49
C ALA A 2 8.69 3.48 10.29
N GLU A 3 8.38 2.60 9.33
CA GLU A 3 9.17 1.43 8.98
C GLU A 3 10.62 1.75 8.60
N ARG A 4 10.84 2.90 7.96
CA ARG A 4 12.15 3.44 7.62
C ARG A 4 12.17 4.92 7.99
N SER A 5 13.25 5.38 8.62
CA SER A 5 13.53 6.82 8.75
C SER A 5 14.49 7.22 7.65
N PHE A 6 14.26 8.40 7.09
CA PHE A 6 15.08 9.03 6.06
C PHE A 6 15.85 10.23 6.63
N ALA A 7 15.95 10.37 7.96
CA ALA A 7 16.54 11.54 8.60
C ALA A 7 17.97 11.86 8.12
N ARG A 8 18.75 10.86 7.69
CA ARG A 8 20.07 11.08 7.09
C ARG A 8 19.95 11.48 5.62
N GLU A 9 19.15 10.76 4.87
CA GLU A 9 18.95 10.95 3.43
C GLU A 9 18.27 12.28 3.09
N VAL A 10 17.48 12.82 4.01
CA VAL A 10 16.84 14.14 3.91
C VAL A 10 17.85 15.28 3.90
N GLU A 11 19.06 15.09 4.44
CA GLU A 11 20.12 16.12 4.36
C GLU A 11 20.54 16.38 2.91
N ASP A 12 20.47 15.37 2.03
CA ASP A 12 20.78 15.53 0.60
C ASP A 12 19.76 16.43 -0.13
N LEU A 13 18.60 16.73 0.48
CA LEU A 13 17.64 17.70 -0.07
C LEU A 13 18.19 19.14 -0.03
N LYS A 14 19.20 19.41 0.79
CA LYS A 14 19.83 20.74 0.93
C LYS A 14 20.90 21.03 -0.13
N LEU A 15 21.28 20.04 -0.94
CA LEU A 15 22.26 20.20 -2.03
C LEU A 15 21.87 21.37 -2.96
N GLY A 16 22.83 22.19 -3.37
CA GLY A 16 22.61 23.41 -4.14
C GLY A 16 22.78 23.22 -5.64
N GLU A 17 22.75 24.33 -6.37
CA GLU A 17 23.04 24.35 -7.81
C GLU A 17 24.43 23.78 -8.13
N GLY A 18 24.46 22.79 -9.03
CA GLY A 18 25.69 22.14 -9.48
C GLY A 18 26.13 20.93 -8.65
N ASP A 19 25.57 20.74 -7.45
CA ASP A 19 25.83 19.55 -6.64
C ASP A 19 25.23 18.30 -7.27
N ILE A 20 25.85 17.13 -7.03
CA ILE A 20 25.33 15.86 -7.53
C ILE A 20 24.48 15.19 -6.45
N PHE A 21 23.17 15.17 -6.66
CA PHE A 21 22.25 14.39 -5.85
C PHE A 21 22.37 12.90 -6.19
N ARG A 22 22.42 12.02 -5.18
CA ARG A 22 22.41 10.56 -5.34
C ARG A 22 21.40 9.94 -4.38
N GLY A 23 20.43 9.18 -4.89
CA GLY A 23 19.43 8.58 -4.01
C GLY A 23 18.30 7.86 -4.75
N GLU A 24 17.24 7.58 -4.00
CA GLU A 24 16.01 6.94 -4.49
C GLU A 24 15.08 7.94 -5.21
N GLY A 25 14.23 7.42 -6.09
CA GLY A 25 13.24 8.20 -6.85
C GLY A 25 12.35 9.10 -5.98
N ILE A 26 11.87 8.60 -4.84
CA ILE A 26 11.04 9.38 -3.90
C ILE A 26 11.76 10.61 -3.30
N LEU A 27 13.07 10.52 -3.05
CA LEU A 27 13.86 11.65 -2.58
C LEU A 27 14.11 12.64 -3.71
N ALA A 28 14.31 12.16 -4.94
CA ALA A 28 14.42 13.00 -6.12
C ALA A 28 13.14 13.79 -6.40
N ILE A 29 11.96 13.17 -6.23
CA ILE A 29 10.66 13.86 -6.30
C ILE A 29 10.59 14.96 -5.23
N THR A 30 10.96 14.65 -3.98
CA THR A 30 10.94 15.63 -2.89
C THR A 30 11.88 16.81 -3.19
N LYS A 31 13.10 16.53 -3.65
CA LYS A 31 14.05 17.56 -4.06
C LYS A 31 13.49 18.43 -5.21
N ALA A 32 12.87 17.82 -6.21
CA ALA A 32 12.26 18.53 -7.33
C ALA A 32 11.10 19.44 -6.89
N LEU A 33 10.30 19.04 -5.89
CA LEU A 33 9.26 19.89 -5.30
C LEU A 33 9.87 21.16 -4.67
N LEU A 34 10.97 21.02 -3.92
CA LEU A 34 11.67 22.15 -3.28
C LEU A 34 12.34 23.07 -4.31
N GLN A 35 12.97 22.50 -5.34
CA GLN A 35 13.54 23.26 -6.48
C GLN A 35 12.46 24.02 -7.26
N SER A 36 11.21 23.53 -7.23
CA SER A 36 10.07 24.13 -7.91
C SER A 36 9.39 25.24 -7.09
N GLY A 37 9.84 25.55 -5.87
CA GLY A 37 9.21 26.60 -5.05
C GLY A 37 7.78 26.27 -4.65
N VAL A 38 7.50 25.00 -4.34
CA VAL A 38 6.20 24.55 -3.84
C VAL A 38 5.81 25.30 -2.55
N SER A 39 4.57 25.73 -2.43
CA SER A 39 4.05 26.46 -1.26
C SER A 39 3.49 25.54 -0.19
N TYR A 40 2.92 24.41 -0.59
CA TYR A 40 2.40 23.41 0.33
C TYR A 40 2.43 22.01 -0.27
N VAL A 41 2.67 21.01 0.59
CA VAL A 41 2.69 19.60 0.23
C VAL A 41 1.86 18.80 1.23
N GLY A 42 1.11 17.83 0.75
CA GLY A 42 0.43 16.89 1.64
C GLY A 42 0.10 15.57 0.99
N GLY A 43 -0.73 14.77 1.62
CA GLY A 43 -1.07 13.47 1.08
C GLY A 43 -1.57 12.48 2.10
N TYR A 44 -1.90 11.31 1.60
CA TYR A 44 -2.31 10.14 2.35
C TYR A 44 -1.41 8.96 1.96
N GLN A 45 -0.94 8.20 2.95
CA GLN A 45 0.02 7.13 2.74
C GLN A 45 -0.57 5.95 1.92
N GLY A 46 0.24 5.37 1.04
CA GLY A 46 -0.11 4.11 0.37
C GLY A 46 1.00 3.58 -0.55
N SER A 47 1.22 2.27 -0.55
CA SER A 47 2.18 1.58 -1.44
C SER A 47 1.80 1.76 -2.91
N PRO A 48 2.74 1.98 -3.86
CA PRO A 48 4.19 1.89 -3.72
C PRO A 48 4.89 3.18 -3.26
N ILE A 49 4.14 4.28 -3.05
CA ILE A 49 4.70 5.60 -2.76
C ILE A 49 4.62 5.98 -1.27
N SER A 50 4.39 5.01 -0.38
CA SER A 50 4.20 5.24 1.06
C SER A 50 5.38 5.98 1.69
N HIS A 51 6.60 5.64 1.30
CA HIS A 51 7.82 6.27 1.80
C HIS A 51 7.96 7.75 1.41
N LEU A 52 7.25 8.25 0.37
CA LEU A 52 7.28 9.67 0.06
C LEU A 52 6.71 10.51 1.20
N MET A 53 5.64 10.04 1.85
CA MET A 53 5.08 10.71 3.02
C MET A 53 6.02 10.67 4.22
N ASP A 54 6.79 9.58 4.38
CA ASP A 54 7.80 9.47 5.43
C ASP A 54 8.97 10.44 5.17
N VAL A 55 9.45 10.53 3.93
CA VAL A 55 10.48 11.51 3.50
C VAL A 55 10.00 12.94 3.73
N LEU A 56 8.77 13.29 3.33
CA LEU A 56 8.21 14.61 3.55
C LEU A 56 8.06 14.93 5.06
N ALA A 57 7.69 13.95 5.87
CA ALA A 57 7.59 14.12 7.31
C ALA A 57 8.96 14.39 7.96
N ASP A 58 9.99 13.63 7.56
CA ASP A 58 11.37 13.82 8.02
C ASP A 58 11.98 15.13 7.47
N ALA A 59 11.58 15.57 6.27
CA ALA A 59 12.01 16.82 5.62
C ALA A 59 11.26 18.07 6.09
N LYS A 60 10.38 17.97 7.10
CA LYS A 60 9.55 19.10 7.54
C LYS A 60 10.36 20.34 7.92
N ASP A 61 11.52 20.17 8.56
CA ASP A 61 12.33 21.32 9.01
C ASP A 61 12.93 22.06 7.81
N VAL A 62 13.42 21.33 6.80
CA VAL A 62 13.89 21.89 5.52
C VAL A 62 12.77 22.64 4.79
N MET A 63 11.55 22.07 4.79
CA MET A 63 10.37 22.72 4.21
C MET A 63 9.97 23.99 4.97
N GLN A 64 10.00 23.97 6.31
CA GLN A 64 9.67 25.13 7.13
C GLN A 64 10.65 26.28 6.93
N ASP A 65 11.94 25.99 6.82
CA ASP A 65 12.96 27.00 6.54
C ASP A 65 12.66 27.74 5.23
N LEU A 66 12.12 27.04 4.23
CA LEU A 66 11.70 27.60 2.94
C LEU A 66 10.31 28.25 2.96
N GLY A 67 9.53 28.08 4.05
CA GLY A 67 8.16 28.59 4.16
C GLY A 67 7.11 27.68 3.50
N VAL A 68 7.40 26.40 3.34
CA VAL A 68 6.51 25.39 2.77
C VAL A 68 5.65 24.75 3.86
N HIS A 69 4.33 24.71 3.67
CA HIS A 69 3.42 24.00 4.56
C HIS A 69 3.43 22.50 4.25
N PHE A 70 3.50 21.65 5.29
CA PHE A 70 3.39 20.20 5.14
C PHE A 70 2.31 19.63 6.03
N GLU A 71 1.45 18.78 5.46
CA GLU A 71 0.37 18.12 6.17
C GLU A 71 0.15 16.67 5.73
N THR A 72 -0.02 15.77 6.71
CA THR A 72 -0.54 14.43 6.44
C THR A 72 -2.05 14.46 6.63
N SER A 73 -2.79 14.19 5.56
CA SER A 73 -4.25 14.28 5.55
C SER A 73 -4.89 13.01 6.11
N ALA A 74 -6.15 13.11 6.53
CA ALA A 74 -6.91 11.97 7.03
C ALA A 74 -7.39 11.02 5.91
N SER A 75 -7.48 11.51 4.68
CA SER A 75 -7.86 10.75 3.49
C SER A 75 -7.34 11.42 2.21
N GLU A 76 -7.36 10.70 1.09
CA GLU A 76 -7.03 11.23 -0.23
C GLU A 76 -8.00 12.34 -0.67
N ALA A 77 -9.27 12.27 -0.25
CA ALA A 77 -10.25 13.32 -0.51
C ALA A 77 -9.84 14.64 0.17
N ALA A 78 -9.44 14.58 1.44
CA ALA A 78 -8.94 15.74 2.17
C ALA A 78 -7.63 16.28 1.56
N ALA A 79 -6.72 15.38 1.17
CA ALA A 79 -5.48 15.77 0.49
C ALA A 79 -5.79 16.48 -0.83
N ALA A 80 -6.60 15.89 -1.71
CA ALA A 80 -6.99 16.48 -2.98
C ALA A 80 -7.72 17.83 -2.80
N ALA A 81 -8.60 17.95 -1.80
CA ALA A 81 -9.29 19.19 -1.49
C ALA A 81 -8.32 20.33 -1.06
N MET A 82 -7.19 19.99 -0.44
CA MET A 82 -6.16 20.97 -0.08
C MET A 82 -5.59 21.71 -1.30
N LEU A 83 -5.59 21.08 -2.49
CA LEU A 83 -5.17 21.74 -3.73
C LEU A 83 -6.05 22.94 -4.13
N SER A 84 -7.23 23.10 -3.51
CA SER A 84 -8.10 24.26 -3.74
C SER A 84 -7.41 25.60 -3.43
N ALA A 85 -6.36 25.61 -2.59
CA ALA A 85 -5.55 26.80 -2.36
C ALA A 85 -4.90 27.35 -3.65
N SER A 86 -4.65 26.50 -4.66
CA SER A 86 -4.09 26.92 -5.95
C SER A 86 -5.14 27.41 -6.96
N VAL A 87 -6.45 27.39 -6.63
CA VAL A 87 -7.52 27.84 -7.54
C VAL A 87 -7.48 29.34 -7.74
N MET A 88 -7.46 30.12 -6.66
CA MET A 88 -7.54 31.60 -6.70
C MET A 88 -6.17 32.29 -6.63
N TYR A 89 -5.14 31.57 -6.19
CA TYR A 89 -3.84 32.15 -5.88
C TYR A 89 -2.74 31.47 -6.70
N PRO A 90 -1.67 32.19 -7.07
CA PRO A 90 -0.52 31.64 -7.80
C PRO A 90 0.42 30.87 -6.86
N VAL A 91 -0.13 30.00 -6.02
CA VAL A 91 0.61 29.13 -5.09
C VAL A 91 0.77 27.75 -5.69
N ARG A 92 1.97 27.17 -5.58
CA ARG A 92 2.23 25.81 -6.05
C ARG A 92 1.86 24.80 -4.98
N GLY A 93 1.00 23.84 -5.31
CA GLY A 93 0.54 22.80 -4.39
C GLY A 93 0.88 21.40 -4.90
N ALA A 94 1.32 20.51 -4.01
CA ALA A 94 1.52 19.09 -4.34
C ALA A 94 0.83 18.16 -3.34
N VAL A 95 0.25 17.08 -3.83
CA VAL A 95 -0.39 16.04 -3.00
C VAL A 95 0.00 14.65 -3.47
N THR A 96 -0.05 13.65 -2.58
CA THR A 96 0.31 12.27 -2.95
C THR A 96 -0.54 11.19 -2.29
N TRP A 97 -0.75 10.07 -3.00
CA TRP A 97 -1.38 8.84 -2.51
C TRP A 97 -1.18 7.64 -3.45
N LYS A 98 -1.72 6.49 -3.07
CA LYS A 98 -1.78 5.27 -3.89
C LYS A 98 -2.88 5.33 -4.96
N SER A 99 -2.49 5.12 -6.22
CA SER A 99 -3.40 4.79 -7.32
C SER A 99 -3.85 3.31 -7.27
N THR A 100 -5.04 2.93 -7.73
CA THR A 100 -6.21 3.75 -8.11
C THR A 100 -7.19 3.96 -6.95
N ALA A 101 -7.10 3.13 -5.91
CA ALA A 101 -8.02 3.18 -4.76
C ALA A 101 -8.06 4.56 -4.09
N GLY A 102 -6.91 5.23 -3.95
CA GLY A 102 -6.87 6.58 -3.41
C GLY A 102 -7.47 7.61 -4.36
N THR A 103 -7.30 7.44 -5.68
CA THR A 103 -7.91 8.32 -6.69
C THR A 103 -9.44 8.15 -6.75
N ASN A 104 -9.97 6.95 -6.49
CA ASN A 104 -11.42 6.74 -6.30
C ASN A 104 -11.94 7.65 -5.17
N VAL A 105 -11.28 7.63 -4.01
CA VAL A 105 -11.64 8.44 -2.84
C VAL A 105 -11.49 9.94 -3.11
N ALA A 106 -10.43 10.34 -3.82
CA ALA A 106 -10.17 11.73 -4.18
C ALA A 106 -11.04 12.28 -5.32
N SER A 107 -11.79 11.43 -6.04
CA SER A 107 -12.35 11.77 -7.34
C SER A 107 -13.29 12.99 -7.31
N ASP A 108 -14.08 13.14 -6.26
CA ASP A 108 -15.00 14.28 -6.11
C ASP A 108 -14.24 15.61 -5.99
N ALA A 109 -13.25 15.66 -5.08
CA ALA A 109 -12.40 16.83 -4.89
C ALA A 109 -11.62 17.18 -6.17
N LEU A 110 -11.08 16.17 -6.87
CA LEU A 110 -10.37 16.37 -8.13
C LEU A 110 -11.26 16.86 -9.27
N SER A 111 -12.52 16.38 -9.34
CA SER A 111 -13.48 16.83 -10.34
C SER A 111 -13.81 18.30 -10.16
N ASN A 112 -14.01 18.73 -8.91
CA ASN A 112 -14.24 20.14 -8.56
C ASN A 112 -13.01 21.02 -8.85
N LEU A 113 -11.82 20.57 -8.44
CA LEU A 113 -10.55 21.26 -8.68
C LEU A 113 -10.30 21.48 -10.18
N SER A 114 -10.44 20.42 -10.98
CA SER A 114 -10.18 20.49 -12.42
C SER A 114 -11.23 21.32 -13.16
N SER A 115 -12.50 21.28 -12.73
CA SER A 115 -13.57 22.07 -13.33
C SER A 115 -13.25 23.57 -13.32
N GLY A 116 -13.11 24.17 -12.13
CA GLY A 116 -12.73 25.58 -11.99
C GLY A 116 -11.34 25.90 -12.56
N GLY A 117 -10.44 24.93 -12.56
CA GLY A 117 -9.05 25.09 -12.95
C GLY A 117 -8.22 25.69 -11.83
N VAL A 118 -6.91 25.77 -12.04
CA VAL A 118 -5.96 26.28 -11.06
C VAL A 118 -5.19 27.47 -11.62
N THR A 119 -4.99 28.48 -10.78
CA THR A 119 -4.18 29.66 -11.11
C THR A 119 -2.71 29.40 -10.80
N GLY A 120 -2.42 28.82 -9.63
CA GLY A 120 -1.10 28.29 -9.30
C GLY A 120 -0.94 26.85 -9.78
N GLY A 121 0.31 26.37 -9.89
CA GLY A 121 0.55 25.00 -10.31
C GLY A 121 0.07 23.97 -9.28
N ALA A 122 -0.68 22.95 -9.71
CA ALA A 122 -1.17 21.87 -8.86
C ALA A 122 -0.69 20.51 -9.37
N LEU A 123 0.06 19.78 -8.54
CA LEU A 123 0.64 18.48 -8.87
C LEU A 123 0.07 17.37 -7.98
N ILE A 124 -0.33 16.25 -8.58
CA ILE A 124 -0.94 15.10 -7.93
C ILE A 124 -0.04 13.88 -8.18
N ILE A 125 0.76 13.50 -7.20
CA ILE A 125 1.76 12.44 -7.34
C ILE A 125 1.14 11.11 -6.93
N ILE A 126 0.93 10.21 -7.89
CA ILE A 126 0.25 8.93 -7.68
C ILE A 126 1.20 7.76 -7.88
N GLY A 127 1.20 6.84 -6.92
CA GLY A 127 1.89 5.55 -7.04
C GLY A 127 0.98 4.50 -7.64
N GLU A 128 1.28 3.98 -8.83
CA GLU A 128 0.47 2.94 -9.52
C GLU A 128 1.29 1.65 -9.72
N ASP A 129 0.66 0.49 -9.53
CA ASP A 129 1.30 -0.83 -9.68
C ASP A 129 0.28 -1.89 -10.15
N TYR A 130 0.63 -2.58 -11.24
CA TYR A 130 -0.18 -3.63 -11.89
C TYR A 130 0.21 -5.08 -11.50
N GLY A 131 1.34 -5.29 -10.82
CA GLY A 131 1.93 -6.63 -10.74
C GLY A 131 2.80 -6.94 -9.52
N GLU A 132 3.39 -5.94 -8.87
CA GLU A 132 4.40 -6.15 -7.84
C GLU A 132 3.80 -6.39 -6.43
N GLY A 133 2.69 -7.14 -6.37
CA GLY A 133 2.20 -7.81 -5.16
C GLY A 133 1.60 -6.90 -4.07
N SER A 134 1.52 -5.59 -4.30
CA SER A 134 1.01 -4.63 -3.30
C SER A 134 -0.38 -4.07 -3.61
N SER A 135 -0.93 -4.31 -4.80
CA SER A 135 -2.22 -3.78 -5.27
C SER A 135 -3.38 -4.75 -5.06
N ILE A 136 -4.51 -4.22 -4.59
CA ILE A 136 -5.74 -4.97 -4.30
C ILE A 136 -6.67 -4.99 -5.52
N MET A 137 -6.66 -3.91 -6.33
CA MET A 137 -7.46 -3.76 -7.55
C MET A 137 -6.55 -3.39 -8.72
N GLN A 138 -6.76 -4.02 -9.86
CA GLN A 138 -5.94 -3.87 -11.07
C GLN A 138 -6.61 -2.89 -12.05
N GLU A 139 -6.55 -1.59 -11.73
CA GLU A 139 -7.16 -0.50 -12.50
C GLU A 139 -6.12 0.59 -12.86
N ARG A 140 -6.51 1.57 -13.71
CA ARG A 140 -5.65 2.66 -14.18
C ARG A 140 -6.13 4.03 -13.71
N SER A 141 -5.24 4.87 -13.20
CA SER A 141 -5.56 6.29 -12.94
C SER A 141 -5.76 7.11 -14.22
N HIS A 142 -5.36 6.58 -15.37
CA HIS A 142 -5.60 7.19 -16.68
C HIS A 142 -7.08 7.53 -16.90
N ALA A 143 -8.00 6.67 -16.44
CA ALA A 143 -9.44 6.91 -16.53
C ALA A 143 -9.87 8.20 -15.82
N TYR A 144 -9.23 8.55 -14.69
CA TYR A 144 -9.53 9.76 -13.92
C TYR A 144 -8.97 11.02 -14.58
N ALA A 145 -7.76 10.92 -15.15
CA ALA A 145 -7.17 11.96 -15.97
C ALA A 145 -8.11 12.33 -17.13
N MET A 146 -8.65 11.33 -17.84
CA MET A 146 -9.63 11.54 -18.90
C MET A 146 -10.96 12.08 -18.38
N LYS A 147 -11.56 11.43 -17.37
CA LYS A 147 -12.87 11.80 -16.79
C LYS A 147 -12.92 13.27 -16.39
N SER A 148 -11.87 13.75 -15.72
CA SER A 148 -11.85 15.11 -15.16
C SER A 148 -11.08 16.10 -16.03
N GLN A 149 -10.46 15.64 -17.12
CA GLN A 149 -9.52 16.37 -17.95
C GLN A 149 -8.37 16.98 -17.12
N MET A 150 -7.55 16.11 -16.53
CA MET A 150 -6.29 16.46 -15.86
C MET A 150 -5.14 15.86 -16.65
N TRP A 151 -4.00 16.54 -16.72
CA TRP A 151 -2.86 16.04 -17.49
C TRP A 151 -2.13 14.94 -16.73
N LEU A 152 -1.65 13.91 -17.41
CA LEU A 152 -1.01 12.75 -16.82
C LEU A 152 0.41 12.62 -17.37
N LEU A 153 1.39 12.85 -16.50
CA LEU A 153 2.80 12.59 -16.74
C LEU A 153 3.14 11.17 -16.28
N ASN A 154 3.90 10.45 -17.08
CA ASN A 154 4.41 9.11 -16.81
C ASN A 154 5.89 9.03 -17.22
N PRO A 155 6.79 9.72 -16.50
CA PRO A 155 8.18 9.86 -16.94
C PRO A 155 8.92 8.53 -16.96
N ARG A 156 10.00 8.47 -17.74
CA ARG A 156 10.95 7.36 -17.67
C ARG A 156 11.44 7.12 -16.23
N PRO A 157 11.63 5.85 -15.83
CA PRO A 157 12.11 5.47 -14.50
C PRO A 157 13.62 5.74 -14.33
N ASN A 158 14.02 7.02 -14.34
CA ASN A 158 15.34 7.53 -13.99
C ASN A 158 15.22 8.90 -13.30
N LEU A 159 16.19 9.28 -12.46
CA LEU A 159 16.07 10.50 -11.65
C LEU A 159 15.95 11.79 -12.49
N PRO A 160 16.77 12.02 -13.54
CA PRO A 160 16.64 13.24 -14.34
C PRO A 160 15.24 13.44 -14.94
N SER A 161 14.63 12.38 -15.49
CA SER A 161 13.30 12.46 -16.11
C SER A 161 12.21 12.67 -15.07
N ILE A 162 12.33 12.04 -13.89
CA ILE A 162 11.39 12.22 -12.78
C ILE A 162 11.44 13.65 -12.24
N VAL A 163 12.65 14.19 -12.02
CA VAL A 163 12.86 15.58 -11.55
C VAL A 163 12.32 16.57 -12.57
N GLN A 164 12.64 16.38 -13.85
CA GLN A 164 12.12 17.22 -14.92
C GLN A 164 10.59 17.17 -14.99
N ALA A 165 9.97 16.00 -14.85
CA ALA A 165 8.51 15.87 -14.88
C ALA A 165 7.82 16.62 -13.73
N VAL A 166 8.43 16.68 -12.54
CA VAL A 166 7.91 17.51 -11.44
C VAL A 166 8.03 19.00 -11.78
N GLU A 167 9.19 19.46 -12.23
CA GLU A 167 9.44 20.87 -12.55
C GLU A 167 8.56 21.36 -13.70
N GLU A 168 8.53 20.62 -14.80
CA GLU A 168 7.70 20.90 -15.98
C GLU A 168 6.22 20.66 -15.70
N GLY A 169 5.87 19.77 -14.76
CA GLY A 169 4.49 19.52 -14.34
C GLY A 169 3.85 20.75 -13.70
N PHE A 170 4.58 21.49 -12.86
CA PHE A 170 4.10 22.78 -12.35
C PHE A 170 3.94 23.81 -13.48
N GLY A 171 4.91 23.90 -14.39
CA GLY A 171 4.84 24.83 -15.53
C GLY A 171 3.67 24.52 -16.47
N LEU A 172 3.46 23.23 -16.78
CA LEU A 172 2.34 22.75 -17.57
C LEU A 172 1.01 23.10 -16.89
N SER A 173 0.92 22.91 -15.57
CA SER A 173 -0.28 23.24 -14.80
C SER A 173 -0.62 24.72 -14.85
N GLU A 174 0.37 25.58 -14.68
CA GLU A 174 0.22 27.04 -14.67
C GLU A 174 -0.16 27.61 -16.04
N VAL A 175 0.53 27.16 -17.11
CA VAL A 175 0.28 27.64 -18.47
C VAL A 175 -1.08 27.21 -18.99
N SER A 176 -1.56 26.02 -18.58
CA SER A 176 -2.83 25.48 -19.03
C SER A 176 -3.99 25.68 -18.05
N ASN A 177 -3.76 26.23 -16.86
CA ASN A 177 -4.74 26.33 -15.76
C ASN A 177 -5.41 25.00 -15.36
N THR A 178 -4.68 23.88 -15.48
CA THR A 178 -5.22 22.53 -15.24
C THR A 178 -4.32 21.77 -14.26
N PRO A 179 -4.87 21.03 -13.29
CA PRO A 179 -4.07 20.16 -12.43
C PRO A 179 -3.34 19.05 -13.21
N VAL A 180 -2.16 18.68 -12.75
CA VAL A 180 -1.31 17.66 -13.37
C VAL A 180 -1.13 16.48 -12.43
N MET A 181 -1.38 15.28 -12.93
CA MET A 181 -1.02 14.01 -12.30
C MET A 181 0.40 13.61 -12.72
N LEU A 182 1.21 13.23 -11.75
CA LEU A 182 2.49 12.56 -11.94
C LEU A 182 2.35 11.11 -11.51
N GLN A 183 2.26 10.20 -12.48
CA GLN A 183 2.21 8.77 -12.23
C GLN A 183 3.61 8.18 -12.15
N VAL A 184 3.88 7.51 -11.04
CA VAL A 184 5.13 6.77 -10.82
C VAL A 184 4.83 5.32 -10.46
N GLY A 185 5.51 4.40 -11.15
CA GLY A 185 5.47 2.98 -10.81
C GLY A 185 6.36 2.66 -9.62
N ILE A 186 6.20 1.48 -9.04
CA ILE A 186 7.07 0.95 -7.97
C ILE A 186 8.57 0.99 -8.34
N ARG A 187 8.91 0.64 -9.59
CA ARG A 187 10.28 0.75 -10.12
C ARG A 187 10.78 2.19 -10.17
N SER A 188 9.90 3.16 -10.43
CA SER A 188 10.24 4.59 -10.40
C SER A 188 10.38 5.12 -8.98
N CYS A 189 9.64 4.57 -8.02
CA CYS A 189 9.75 4.95 -6.61
C CYS A 189 11.09 4.49 -6.01
N HIS A 190 11.54 3.29 -6.38
CA HIS A 190 12.74 2.65 -5.81
C HIS A 190 13.99 2.68 -6.71
N VAL A 191 13.91 3.29 -7.91
CA VAL A 191 15.11 3.47 -8.75
C VAL A 191 16.13 4.31 -8.01
N HIS A 192 17.38 3.89 -8.07
CA HIS A 192 18.51 4.67 -7.59
C HIS A 192 19.24 5.28 -8.78
N GLY A 193 19.67 6.53 -8.64
CA GLY A 193 20.44 7.20 -9.67
C GLY A 193 21.05 8.49 -9.17
N GLN A 194 21.39 9.37 -10.11
CA GLN A 194 21.93 10.69 -9.81
C GLN A 194 21.42 11.74 -10.78
N PHE A 195 21.39 13.00 -10.35
CA PHE A 195 21.14 14.17 -11.19
C PHE A 195 21.88 15.39 -10.62
N VAL A 196 22.07 16.42 -11.45
CA VAL A 196 22.63 17.70 -11.02
C VAL A 196 21.53 18.52 -10.36
N ALA A 197 21.68 18.81 -9.08
CA ALA A 197 20.71 19.55 -8.29
C ALA A 197 20.68 21.04 -8.68
N LYS A 198 19.54 21.66 -8.39
CA LYS A 198 19.32 23.11 -8.44
C LYS A 198 19.08 23.62 -7.03
N ASP A 199 19.24 24.92 -6.84
CA ASP A 199 18.88 25.57 -5.59
C ASP A 199 17.40 25.37 -5.25
N ASN A 200 17.14 25.08 -3.97
CA ASN A 200 15.78 25.11 -3.44
C ASN A 200 15.23 26.53 -3.50
N LYS A 201 13.96 26.68 -3.87
CA LYS A 201 13.33 27.99 -4.01
C LYS A 201 12.28 28.18 -2.93
N ARG A 202 12.25 29.37 -2.35
CA ARG A 202 11.08 29.79 -1.58
C ARG A 202 9.89 29.98 -2.53
N PRO A 203 8.65 29.79 -2.05
CA PRO A 203 7.46 30.13 -2.83
C PRO A 203 7.49 31.59 -3.29
N ALA A 204 7.23 31.84 -4.58
CA ALA A 204 7.12 33.20 -5.10
C ALA A 204 5.92 33.96 -4.49
N TYR A 205 4.85 33.22 -4.19
CA TYR A 205 3.69 33.68 -3.43
C TYR A 205 3.43 32.68 -2.30
N THR A 206 3.29 33.18 -1.07
CA THR A 206 3.16 32.34 0.14
C THR A 206 1.71 32.14 0.56
N LEU A 207 1.41 31.06 1.28
CA LEU A 207 0.09 30.85 1.88
C LEU A 207 -0.30 31.96 2.86
N LYS A 208 0.68 32.53 3.58
CA LYS A 208 0.46 33.69 4.45
C LYS A 208 -0.07 34.88 3.65
N GLN A 209 0.55 35.21 2.53
CA GLN A 209 0.09 36.30 1.66
C GLN A 209 -1.31 36.03 1.13
N ALA A 210 -1.64 34.79 0.76
CA ALA A 210 -2.98 34.40 0.32
C ALA A 210 -4.04 34.65 1.41
N LEU A 211 -3.74 34.27 2.67
CA LEU A 211 -4.64 34.48 3.80
C LEU A 211 -4.82 35.96 4.16
N GLU A 212 -3.74 36.73 4.10
CA GLU A 212 -3.77 38.17 4.41
C GLU A 212 -4.38 39.00 3.28
N ASN A 213 -4.45 38.47 2.04
CA ASN A 213 -4.95 39.17 0.86
C ASN A 213 -5.93 38.27 0.06
N PRO A 214 -7.14 38.02 0.59
CA PRO A 214 -8.08 37.10 -0.04
C PRO A 214 -8.54 37.60 -1.42
N VAL A 215 -8.48 36.71 -2.42
CA VAL A 215 -8.92 36.95 -3.80
C VAL A 215 -10.22 36.20 -4.06
N ARG A 216 -11.15 36.83 -4.79
CA ARG A 216 -12.44 36.24 -5.14
C ARG A 216 -12.72 36.39 -6.64
N ASP A 217 -12.87 35.25 -7.32
CA ASP A 217 -13.40 35.16 -8.68
C ASP A 217 -14.53 34.13 -8.76
N VAL A 218 -15.77 34.59 -8.97
CA VAL A 218 -16.93 33.69 -9.08
C VAL A 218 -16.87 32.82 -10.33
N ASN A 219 -16.13 33.24 -11.36
CA ASN A 219 -15.96 32.47 -12.60
C ASN A 219 -15.04 31.27 -12.41
N ARG A 220 -14.42 31.07 -11.25
CA ARG A 220 -13.63 29.87 -10.92
C ARG A 220 -14.39 28.90 -10.00
N ILE A 221 -15.58 29.25 -9.55
CA ILE A 221 -16.42 28.42 -8.68
C ILE A 221 -17.30 27.51 -9.54
N VAL A 222 -17.36 26.22 -9.21
CA VAL A 222 -18.16 25.22 -9.94
C VAL A 222 -19.65 25.40 -9.64
N LEU A 223 -20.24 26.42 -10.25
CA LEU A 223 -21.65 26.78 -10.11
C LEU A 223 -22.17 27.30 -11.46
N PRO A 224 -23.37 26.89 -11.91
CA PRO A 224 -23.98 27.48 -13.10
C PRO A 224 -24.15 29.01 -12.97
N PRO A 225 -23.86 29.81 -14.01
CA PRO A 225 -23.50 29.40 -15.38
C PRO A 225 -21.99 29.15 -15.61
N ALA A 226 -21.12 29.39 -14.63
CA ALA A 226 -19.66 29.28 -14.79
C ALA A 226 -19.19 27.87 -15.16
N SER A 227 -19.87 26.83 -14.70
CA SER A 227 -19.58 25.43 -15.06
C SER A 227 -19.56 25.18 -16.58
N PHE A 228 -20.44 25.82 -17.35
CA PHE A 228 -20.43 25.70 -18.82
C PHE A 228 -19.28 26.48 -19.47
N MET A 229 -18.87 27.59 -18.85
CA MET A 229 -17.70 28.34 -19.29
C MET A 229 -16.41 27.55 -19.04
N HIS A 230 -16.33 26.82 -17.92
CA HIS A 230 -15.21 25.93 -17.60
C HIS A 230 -15.05 24.82 -18.64
N GLU A 231 -16.14 24.20 -19.05
CA GLU A 231 -16.12 23.15 -20.08
C GLU A 231 -15.57 23.69 -21.41
N LYS A 232 -16.02 24.86 -21.85
CA LYS A 232 -15.48 25.52 -23.05
C LYS A 232 -14.01 25.89 -22.88
N GLU A 233 -13.65 26.49 -21.74
CA GLU A 233 -12.26 26.87 -21.44
C GLU A 233 -11.32 25.65 -21.51
N LYS A 234 -11.76 24.51 -20.96
CA LYS A 234 -11.03 23.25 -21.00
C LYS A 234 -10.68 22.82 -22.43
N LEU A 235 -11.63 22.92 -23.36
CA LEU A 235 -11.44 22.48 -24.75
C LEU A 235 -10.75 23.52 -25.63
N GLU A 236 -11.13 24.79 -25.49
CA GLU A 236 -10.70 25.86 -26.40
C GLU A 236 -9.40 26.55 -25.97
N LYS A 237 -9.04 26.48 -24.67
CA LYS A 237 -7.88 27.16 -24.12
C LYS A 237 -6.90 26.22 -23.43
N ARG A 238 -7.37 25.47 -22.43
CA ARG A 238 -6.49 24.67 -21.56
C ARG A 238 -5.82 23.52 -22.32
N TRP A 239 -6.59 22.76 -23.11
CA TRP A 239 -6.05 21.66 -23.90
C TRP A 239 -5.04 22.11 -24.97
N PRO A 240 -5.34 23.10 -25.83
CA PRO A 240 -4.34 23.60 -26.79
C PRO A 240 -3.08 24.16 -26.11
N ALA A 241 -3.23 24.89 -25.00
CA ALA A 241 -2.09 25.41 -24.24
C ALA A 241 -1.20 24.29 -23.68
N ALA A 242 -1.82 23.19 -23.20
CA ALA A 242 -1.08 22.02 -22.73
C ALA A 242 -0.30 21.34 -23.88
N VAL A 243 -0.96 21.06 -25.00
CA VAL A 243 -0.32 20.44 -26.18
C VAL A 243 0.85 21.28 -26.70
N ASP A 244 0.65 22.59 -26.80
CA ASP A 244 1.70 23.52 -27.24
C ASP A 244 2.88 23.58 -26.24
N PHE A 245 2.61 23.61 -24.93
CA PHE A 245 3.65 23.52 -23.91
C PHE A 245 4.44 22.21 -24.02
N ILE A 246 3.76 21.07 -24.16
CA ILE A 246 4.39 19.74 -24.30
C ILE A 246 5.32 19.71 -25.53
N LYS A 247 4.87 20.25 -26.67
CA LYS A 247 5.68 20.35 -27.90
C LYS A 247 6.89 21.26 -27.71
N ARG A 248 6.70 22.47 -27.18
CA ARG A 248 7.79 23.45 -26.99
C ARG A 248 8.84 23.00 -25.99
N ARG A 249 8.44 22.29 -24.94
CA ARG A 249 9.34 21.74 -23.92
C ARG A 249 9.90 20.36 -24.26
N GLN A 250 9.45 19.78 -25.39
CA GLN A 250 9.87 18.45 -25.86
C GLN A 250 9.77 17.38 -24.78
N LEU A 251 8.62 17.32 -24.09
CA LEU A 251 8.48 16.42 -22.94
C LEU A 251 8.47 14.93 -23.33
N ASN A 252 7.97 14.60 -24.52
CA ASN A 252 8.07 13.26 -25.09
C ASN A 252 9.42 13.07 -25.78
N GLU A 253 9.98 11.87 -25.68
CA GLU A 253 11.34 11.57 -26.16
C GLU A 253 11.31 10.62 -27.37
N TYR A 254 12.39 10.63 -28.14
CA TYR A 254 12.62 9.74 -29.27
C TYR A 254 13.98 9.05 -29.12
N PHE A 255 14.05 7.75 -29.37
CA PHE A 255 15.29 6.96 -29.31
C PHE A 255 15.43 6.04 -30.52
N GLY A 256 16.66 5.58 -30.76
CA GLY A 256 16.98 4.72 -31.89
C GLY A 256 17.11 5.50 -33.21
N PRO A 257 17.03 4.80 -34.36
CA PRO A 257 17.14 5.46 -35.65
C PRO A 257 15.92 6.37 -35.92
N SER A 258 16.13 7.46 -36.66
CA SER A 258 15.05 8.36 -37.08
C SER A 258 14.08 7.71 -38.06
N GLU A 259 14.57 6.73 -38.84
CA GLU A 259 13.83 6.01 -39.86
C GLU A 259 13.74 4.51 -39.55
N GLY A 260 12.72 3.85 -40.08
CA GLY A 260 12.54 2.40 -39.98
C GLY A 260 11.14 1.96 -40.38
N GLU A 261 11.00 0.76 -40.95
CA GLU A 261 9.69 0.25 -41.40
C GLU A 261 8.74 -0.04 -40.23
N VAL A 262 9.27 -0.26 -39.03
CA VAL A 262 8.49 -0.48 -37.81
C VAL A 262 8.96 0.45 -36.69
N GLY A 263 8.12 0.67 -35.68
CA GLY A 263 8.47 1.46 -34.50
C GLY A 263 7.69 1.01 -33.26
N ILE A 264 8.14 1.46 -32.09
CA ILE A 264 7.48 1.17 -30.82
C ILE A 264 7.10 2.49 -30.14
N ILE A 265 5.83 2.62 -29.78
CA ILE A 265 5.31 3.72 -28.95
C ILE A 265 5.08 3.15 -27.56
N LEU A 266 5.56 3.82 -26.52
CA LEU A 266 5.50 3.30 -25.16
C LEU A 266 5.33 4.41 -24.13
N LEU A 267 4.65 4.10 -23.03
CA LEU A 267 4.65 4.95 -21.84
C LEU A 267 6.06 5.01 -21.23
N GLY A 268 6.46 6.18 -20.70
CA GLY A 268 7.78 6.38 -20.10
C GLY A 268 8.09 5.36 -19.01
N GLY A 269 7.13 5.04 -18.14
CA GLY A 269 7.26 4.04 -17.08
C GLY A 269 7.63 2.63 -17.58
N ALA A 270 7.30 2.29 -18.83
CA ALA A 270 7.62 1.00 -19.45
C ALA A 270 9.00 0.95 -20.12
N TYR A 271 9.69 2.09 -20.23
CA TYR A 271 10.92 2.24 -21.01
C TYR A 271 12.01 1.22 -20.63
N ASN A 272 12.32 1.07 -19.35
CA ASN A 272 13.36 0.12 -18.92
C ASN A 272 13.00 -1.34 -19.25
N GLY A 273 11.72 -1.69 -19.19
CA GLY A 273 11.22 -3.02 -19.55
C GLY A 273 11.35 -3.30 -21.04
N VAL A 274 10.97 -2.33 -21.88
CA VAL A 274 11.09 -2.42 -23.34
C VAL A 274 12.56 -2.47 -23.77
N MET A 275 13.42 -1.62 -23.21
CA MET A 275 14.85 -1.64 -23.50
C MET A 275 15.50 -2.97 -23.11
N ARG A 276 15.13 -3.54 -21.95
CA ARG A 276 15.61 -4.86 -21.55
C ARG A 276 15.15 -5.94 -22.52
N ALA A 277 13.89 -5.90 -22.97
CA ALA A 277 13.36 -6.85 -23.93
C ALA A 277 14.07 -6.74 -25.31
N LEU A 278 14.27 -5.52 -25.81
CA LEU A 278 15.03 -5.27 -27.04
C LEU A 278 16.47 -5.74 -26.93
N GLN A 279 17.13 -5.52 -25.80
CA GLN A 279 18.49 -6.01 -25.55
C GLN A 279 18.55 -7.54 -25.61
N GLN A 280 17.59 -8.24 -25.00
CA GLN A 280 17.52 -9.71 -25.07
C GLN A 280 17.26 -10.23 -26.49
N LEU A 281 16.63 -9.42 -27.36
CA LEU A 281 16.46 -9.71 -28.78
C LEU A 281 17.65 -9.25 -29.65
N GLY A 282 18.73 -8.72 -29.05
CA GLY A 282 19.88 -8.18 -29.77
C GLY A 282 19.58 -6.89 -30.56
N LEU A 283 18.48 -6.21 -30.23
CA LEU A 283 18.00 -4.97 -30.86
C LEU A 283 18.26 -3.73 -30.00
N ALA A 284 18.97 -3.89 -28.88
CA ALA A 284 19.51 -2.79 -28.11
C ALA A 284 20.83 -3.18 -27.44
N ASP A 285 21.70 -2.21 -27.22
CA ASP A 285 22.95 -2.41 -26.49
C ASP A 285 22.83 -2.09 -24.98
N VAL A 286 23.93 -2.28 -24.25
CA VAL A 286 24.03 -1.96 -22.81
C VAL A 286 24.01 -0.46 -22.51
N TYR A 287 24.21 0.39 -23.52
CA TYR A 287 24.20 1.85 -23.39
C TYR A 287 22.83 2.46 -23.67
N GLY A 288 21.85 1.64 -24.06
CA GLY A 288 20.49 2.07 -24.33
C GLY A 288 20.25 2.52 -25.77
N ASN A 289 21.15 2.21 -26.70
CA ASN A 289 20.94 2.47 -28.12
C ASN A 289 20.04 1.37 -28.69
N SER A 290 18.89 1.74 -29.24
CA SER A 290 17.98 0.80 -29.89
C SER A 290 18.18 0.77 -31.40
N ALA A 291 18.06 -0.41 -32.00
CA ALA A 291 17.98 -0.61 -33.44
C ALA A 291 16.57 -0.36 -34.01
N VAL A 292 15.57 -0.17 -33.15
CA VAL A 292 14.17 0.11 -33.52
C VAL A 292 13.82 1.54 -33.10
N PRO A 293 13.18 2.36 -33.94
CA PRO A 293 12.69 3.68 -33.54
C PRO A 293 11.72 3.57 -32.36
N LEU A 294 11.95 4.35 -31.31
CA LEU A 294 11.09 4.41 -30.12
C LEU A 294 10.53 5.83 -29.95
N HIS A 295 9.22 5.93 -29.68
CA HIS A 295 8.58 7.17 -29.25
C HIS A 295 8.05 7.01 -27.83
N VAL A 296 8.75 7.63 -26.87
CA VAL A 296 8.48 7.51 -25.44
C VAL A 296 7.55 8.63 -24.99
N LEU A 297 6.37 8.23 -24.56
CA LEU A 297 5.32 9.09 -24.03
C LEU A 297 5.55 9.32 -22.53
N ASN A 298 6.31 10.36 -22.19
CA ASN A 298 6.39 10.85 -20.81
C ASN A 298 5.14 11.65 -20.43
N VAL A 299 4.34 12.05 -21.41
CA VAL A 299 2.98 12.58 -21.22
C VAL A 299 2.00 11.58 -21.77
N ALA A 300 1.27 10.91 -20.87
CA ALA A 300 0.26 9.92 -21.22
C ALA A 300 -1.08 10.58 -21.61
N TYR A 301 -1.37 11.77 -21.07
CA TYR A 301 -2.56 12.55 -21.41
C TYR A 301 -2.29 14.05 -21.15
N PRO A 302 -2.57 14.98 -22.07
CA PRO A 302 -3.11 14.74 -23.40
C PRO A 302 -2.05 14.09 -24.31
N LEU A 303 -2.51 13.32 -25.30
CA LEU A 303 -1.64 12.88 -26.39
C LEU A 303 -1.36 14.06 -27.33
N VAL A 304 -0.18 14.04 -27.98
CA VAL A 304 0.19 15.03 -28.99
C VAL A 304 0.02 14.38 -30.36
N ASP A 305 -1.16 14.56 -30.96
CA ASP A 305 -1.54 13.92 -32.22
C ASP A 305 -0.52 14.13 -33.35
N ASP A 306 0.09 15.31 -33.44
CA ASP A 306 1.11 15.61 -34.46
C ASP A 306 2.35 14.73 -34.31
N GLN A 307 2.84 14.55 -33.08
CA GLN A 307 4.03 13.75 -32.79
C GLN A 307 3.79 12.27 -33.11
N LEU A 308 2.59 11.76 -32.79
CA LEU A 308 2.19 10.39 -33.09
C LEU A 308 2.00 10.18 -34.60
N ALA A 309 1.36 11.14 -35.27
CA ALA A 309 1.15 11.09 -36.72
C ALA A 309 2.48 11.11 -37.48
N GLU A 310 3.39 12.02 -37.11
CA GLU A 310 4.73 12.14 -37.70
C GLU A 310 5.55 10.86 -37.49
N PHE A 311 5.55 10.31 -36.27
CA PHE A 311 6.25 9.06 -35.97
C PHE A 311 5.73 7.88 -36.82
N CYS A 312 4.41 7.82 -37.04
CA CYS A 312 3.77 6.72 -37.76
C CYS A 312 3.82 6.85 -39.28
N ALA A 313 3.78 8.07 -39.85
CA ALA A 313 3.50 8.31 -41.28
C ALA A 313 4.26 7.41 -42.28
N ASN A 314 5.56 7.16 -42.04
CA ASN A 314 6.42 6.37 -42.93
C ASN A 314 6.62 4.92 -42.48
N LYS A 315 5.84 4.43 -41.50
CA LYS A 315 5.97 3.08 -40.93
C LYS A 315 4.90 2.16 -41.48
N LYS A 316 5.29 0.91 -41.75
CA LYS A 316 4.38 -0.19 -42.09
C LYS A 316 3.53 -0.58 -40.87
N ALA A 317 4.14 -0.62 -39.69
CA ALA A 317 3.45 -0.93 -38.44
C ALA A 317 4.13 -0.30 -37.22
N VAL A 318 3.35 -0.05 -36.17
CA VAL A 318 3.85 0.35 -34.85
C VAL A 318 3.28 -0.54 -33.77
N LEU A 319 4.06 -0.78 -32.72
CA LEU A 319 3.62 -1.47 -31.51
C LEU A 319 3.35 -0.45 -30.40
N MET A 320 2.13 -0.42 -29.87
CA MET A 320 1.78 0.35 -28.68
C MET A 320 2.01 -0.50 -27.42
N VAL A 321 2.92 -0.06 -26.56
CA VAL A 321 3.19 -0.69 -25.26
C VAL A 321 2.52 0.12 -24.17
N GLU A 322 1.31 -0.29 -23.81
CA GLU A 322 0.61 0.18 -22.61
C GLU A 322 0.16 -0.99 -21.73
N GLU A 323 0.44 -0.90 -20.44
CA GLU A 323 0.06 -1.91 -19.44
C GLU A 323 -1.37 -1.68 -18.94
N GLY A 324 -2.07 -2.78 -18.67
CA GLY A 324 -3.43 -2.77 -18.12
C GLY A 324 -4.55 -2.65 -19.17
N ALA A 325 -5.78 -2.84 -18.70
CA ALA A 325 -7.01 -2.67 -19.46
C ALA A 325 -7.87 -1.55 -18.85
N PRO A 326 -8.65 -0.81 -19.66
CA PRO A 326 -8.66 -0.79 -21.13
C PRO A 326 -7.40 -0.18 -21.75
N GLU A 327 -7.16 -0.43 -23.03
CA GLU A 327 -6.08 0.10 -23.87
C GLU A 327 -6.38 1.53 -24.39
N TYR A 328 -6.43 2.50 -23.46
CA TYR A 328 -6.80 3.89 -23.76
C TYR A 328 -5.95 4.54 -24.86
N ILE A 329 -4.65 4.26 -24.89
CA ILE A 329 -3.73 4.94 -25.81
C ILE A 329 -3.74 4.25 -27.18
N GLU A 330 -3.84 2.93 -27.23
CA GLU A 330 -3.99 2.16 -28.47
C GLU A 330 -5.29 2.54 -29.20
N GLN A 331 -6.41 2.67 -28.47
CA GLN A 331 -7.68 3.16 -29.02
C GLN A 331 -7.54 4.59 -29.58
N SER A 332 -6.87 5.47 -28.83
CA SER A 332 -6.63 6.85 -29.25
C SER A 332 -5.72 6.92 -30.47
N LEU A 333 -4.65 6.13 -30.50
CA LEU A 333 -3.71 6.03 -31.61
C LEU A 333 -4.41 5.58 -32.88
N ASN A 334 -5.22 4.52 -32.81
CA ASN A 334 -6.05 4.09 -33.95
C ASN A 334 -6.94 5.22 -34.47
N THR A 335 -7.58 5.97 -33.56
CA THR A 335 -8.43 7.12 -33.93
C THR A 335 -7.63 8.23 -34.61
N ILE A 336 -6.47 8.61 -34.07
CA ILE A 336 -5.59 9.66 -34.61
C ILE A 336 -5.14 9.29 -36.02
N LEU A 337 -4.66 8.06 -36.23
CA LEU A 337 -4.16 7.63 -37.53
C LEU A 337 -5.27 7.57 -38.58
N ARG A 338 -6.46 7.04 -38.23
CA ARG A 338 -7.59 6.98 -39.18
C ARG A 338 -8.16 8.35 -39.52
N ARG A 339 -8.21 9.30 -38.58
CA ARG A 339 -8.65 10.68 -38.86
C ARG A 339 -7.69 11.44 -39.79
N ARG A 340 -6.41 11.06 -39.82
CA ARG A 340 -5.38 11.66 -40.67
C ARG A 340 -5.04 10.82 -41.91
N ASP A 341 -5.83 9.76 -42.17
CA ASP A 341 -5.64 8.83 -43.28
C ASP A 341 -4.25 8.17 -43.35
N ILE A 342 -3.59 8.00 -42.20
CA ILE A 342 -2.29 7.33 -42.10
C ILE A 342 -2.53 5.81 -42.07
N GLN A 343 -1.92 5.07 -42.99
CA GLN A 343 -2.18 3.63 -43.21
C GLN A 343 -1.34 2.67 -42.36
N THR A 344 -0.49 3.19 -41.49
CA THR A 344 0.31 2.41 -40.54
C THR A 344 -0.58 1.48 -39.71
N LYS A 345 -0.19 0.20 -39.63
CA LYS A 345 -0.89 -0.78 -38.78
C LYS A 345 -0.51 -0.57 -37.32
N VAL A 346 -1.49 -0.63 -36.43
CA VAL A 346 -1.27 -0.58 -34.98
C VAL A 346 -1.36 -2.00 -34.44
N ALA A 347 -0.31 -2.45 -33.79
CA ALA A 347 -0.30 -3.61 -32.91
C ALA A 347 -0.21 -3.13 -31.46
N GLY A 348 -0.61 -3.97 -30.52
CA GLY A 348 -0.63 -3.71 -29.09
C GLY A 348 -1.22 -4.92 -28.37
N LYS A 349 -2.48 -4.85 -27.96
CA LYS A 349 -3.15 -5.95 -27.23
C LYS A 349 -3.39 -7.24 -28.05
N ASP A 350 -3.19 -7.21 -29.36
CA ASP A 350 -3.19 -8.39 -30.22
C ASP A 350 -1.95 -9.28 -30.00
N VAL A 351 -0.82 -8.68 -29.60
CA VAL A 351 0.45 -9.39 -29.31
C VAL A 351 0.90 -9.28 -27.86
N LEU A 352 0.32 -8.36 -27.09
CA LEU A 352 0.55 -8.15 -25.65
C LEU A 352 -0.73 -8.47 -24.86
N PRO A 353 -0.63 -9.01 -23.63
CA PRO A 353 -1.83 -9.35 -22.86
C PRO A 353 -2.62 -8.11 -22.42
N MET A 354 -3.95 -8.21 -22.39
CA MET A 354 -4.83 -7.14 -21.87
C MET A 354 -4.72 -6.96 -20.36
N GLY A 355 -4.40 -8.02 -19.61
CA GLY A 355 -4.27 -7.98 -18.16
C GLY A 355 -3.00 -8.66 -17.66
N GLY A 356 -2.63 -8.34 -16.42
CA GLY A 356 -1.39 -8.81 -15.79
C GLY A 356 -0.19 -7.89 -16.08
N GLU A 357 0.87 -8.13 -15.33
CA GLU A 357 2.08 -7.31 -15.35
C GLU A 357 2.93 -7.54 -16.61
N TYR A 358 3.44 -6.44 -17.15
CA TYR A 358 4.38 -6.41 -18.26
C TYR A 358 5.82 -6.59 -17.73
N THR A 359 6.09 -7.82 -17.33
CA THR A 359 7.44 -8.28 -17.00
C THR A 359 8.31 -8.34 -18.27
N ALA A 360 9.64 -8.36 -18.10
CA ALA A 360 10.56 -8.44 -19.24
C ALA A 360 10.28 -9.64 -20.18
N PRO A 361 9.98 -10.87 -19.69
CA PRO A 361 9.58 -11.98 -20.55
C PRO A 361 8.29 -11.73 -21.35
N VAL A 362 7.28 -11.08 -20.74
CA VAL A 362 6.01 -10.75 -21.41
C VAL A 362 6.26 -9.75 -22.54
N LEU A 363 6.99 -8.66 -22.26
CA LEU A 363 7.35 -7.66 -23.25
C LEU A 363 8.20 -8.26 -24.38
N MET A 364 9.18 -9.08 -24.04
CA MET A 364 10.04 -9.76 -25.01
C MET A 364 9.23 -10.65 -25.96
N LYS A 365 8.29 -11.45 -25.44
CA LYS A 365 7.41 -12.28 -26.26
C LYS A 365 6.54 -11.42 -27.18
N GLY A 366 5.91 -10.36 -26.68
CA GLY A 366 5.05 -9.48 -27.47
C GLY A 366 5.82 -8.74 -28.58
N ILE A 367 6.98 -8.16 -28.24
CA ILE A 367 7.85 -7.48 -29.21
C ILE A 367 8.35 -8.46 -30.28
N LYS A 368 8.76 -9.68 -29.87
CA LYS A 368 9.18 -10.72 -30.83
C LYS A 368 8.05 -11.06 -31.80
N ASN A 369 6.84 -11.32 -31.30
CA ASN A 369 5.68 -11.64 -32.15
C ASN A 369 5.35 -10.49 -33.13
N PHE A 370 5.36 -9.25 -32.65
CA PHE A 370 5.19 -8.07 -33.51
C PHE A 370 6.22 -8.02 -34.64
N LEU A 371 7.50 -8.24 -34.31
CA LEU A 371 8.57 -8.23 -35.30
C LEU A 371 8.47 -9.41 -36.26
N GLU A 372 8.09 -10.61 -35.82
CA GLU A 372 7.88 -11.75 -36.71
C GLU A 372 6.81 -11.48 -37.78
N ILE A 373 5.74 -10.76 -37.41
CA ILE A 373 4.64 -10.41 -38.32
C ILE A 373 5.04 -9.27 -39.26
N HIS A 374 5.69 -8.22 -38.74
CA HIS A 374 5.85 -6.97 -39.47
C HIS A 374 7.24 -6.72 -40.03
N GLN A 375 8.30 -7.21 -39.37
CA GLN A 375 9.70 -7.00 -39.76
C GLN A 375 10.64 -8.12 -39.28
N ARG A 376 10.46 -9.34 -39.80
CA ARG A 376 11.20 -10.54 -39.36
C ARG A 376 12.71 -10.42 -39.55
N VAL A 377 13.16 -9.66 -40.56
CA VAL A 377 14.59 -9.50 -40.89
C VAL A 377 15.39 -8.91 -39.72
N LEU A 378 14.78 -8.04 -38.90
CA LEU A 378 15.45 -7.45 -37.74
C LEU A 378 15.85 -8.47 -36.68
N LEU A 379 15.12 -9.59 -36.56
CA LEU A 379 15.45 -10.64 -35.60
C LEU A 379 16.71 -11.44 -36.01
N GLY A 380 17.12 -11.34 -37.28
CA GLY A 380 18.27 -12.05 -37.83
C GLY A 380 18.17 -13.58 -37.71
N ASN A 381 19.32 -14.26 -37.83
CA ASN A 381 19.47 -15.69 -37.54
C ASN A 381 19.93 -15.90 -36.10
N GLN A 382 19.21 -15.31 -35.14
CA GLN A 382 19.55 -15.53 -33.73
C GLN A 382 19.14 -16.94 -33.29
N PRO A 383 19.95 -17.58 -32.43
CA PRO A 383 19.53 -18.82 -31.80
C PRO A 383 18.20 -18.58 -31.07
N PRO A 384 17.29 -19.58 -31.03
CA PRO A 384 16.07 -19.45 -30.26
C PRO A 384 16.45 -19.09 -28.82
N LEU A 385 15.76 -18.09 -28.27
CA LEU A 385 15.94 -17.67 -26.89
C LEU A 385 15.83 -18.89 -25.96
N PRO A 386 16.56 -18.90 -24.83
CA PRO A 386 16.39 -19.93 -23.81
C PRO A 386 14.92 -19.98 -23.42
N ASP A 387 14.23 -21.05 -23.83
CA ASP A 387 12.88 -21.29 -23.40
C ASP A 387 12.95 -21.88 -21.99
N PRO A 388 12.40 -21.22 -20.95
CA PRO A 388 12.34 -21.83 -19.62
C PRO A 388 11.31 -22.96 -19.58
N THR A 389 10.43 -23.08 -20.58
CA THR A 389 9.33 -24.05 -20.60
C THR A 389 9.79 -25.49 -20.41
N PRO A 390 10.86 -26.00 -21.06
CA PRO A 390 11.45 -27.31 -20.75
C PRO A 390 11.85 -27.49 -19.28
N ILE A 391 12.49 -26.49 -18.66
CA ILE A 391 12.91 -26.55 -17.25
C ILE A 391 11.69 -26.48 -16.34
N LEU A 392 10.75 -25.57 -16.60
CA LEU A 392 9.50 -25.43 -15.86
C LEU A 392 8.58 -26.64 -16.03
N ASN A 393 8.71 -27.37 -17.14
CA ASN A 393 7.99 -28.61 -17.42
C ASN A 393 8.70 -29.86 -16.90
N ASP A 394 9.93 -29.76 -16.41
CA ASP A 394 10.64 -30.87 -15.81
C ASP A 394 9.77 -31.42 -14.65
N PRO A 395 9.46 -32.72 -14.64
CA PRO A 395 8.64 -33.33 -13.59
C PRO A 395 9.15 -33.06 -12.18
N LYS A 396 10.47 -32.94 -11.98
CA LYS A 396 11.07 -32.61 -10.68
C LYS A 396 10.76 -31.18 -10.26
N ILE A 397 10.78 -30.24 -11.21
CA ILE A 397 10.44 -28.83 -10.95
C ILE A 397 8.94 -28.67 -10.71
N LYS A 398 8.10 -29.40 -11.47
CA LYS A 398 6.65 -29.44 -11.21
C LYS A 398 6.33 -30.04 -9.84
N ALA A 399 7.00 -31.15 -9.47
CA ALA A 399 6.84 -31.75 -8.15
C ALA A 399 7.27 -30.80 -7.02
N LEU A 400 8.24 -29.91 -7.24
CA LEU A 400 8.56 -28.85 -6.26
C LEU A 400 7.38 -27.92 -5.99
N ALA A 401 6.58 -27.59 -7.01
CA ALA A 401 5.38 -26.76 -6.83
C ALA A 401 4.29 -27.45 -5.99
N GLU A 402 4.27 -28.78 -5.95
CA GLU A 402 3.33 -29.57 -5.15
C GLU A 402 3.74 -29.66 -3.67
N VAL A 403 5.05 -29.64 -3.38
CA VAL A 403 5.58 -29.78 -2.01
C VAL A 403 5.89 -28.44 -1.33
N VAL A 404 6.09 -27.36 -2.11
CA VAL A 404 6.33 -26.03 -1.55
C VAL A 404 4.98 -25.44 -1.12
N PRO A 405 4.75 -25.25 0.20
CA PRO A 405 3.49 -24.71 0.66
C PRO A 405 3.30 -23.29 0.11
N PRO A 406 2.08 -22.93 -0.34
CA PRO A 406 1.79 -21.57 -0.73
C PRO A 406 2.02 -20.66 0.48
N ARG A 407 2.48 -19.43 0.22
CA ARG A 407 2.64 -18.38 1.24
C ARG A 407 1.54 -17.34 1.06
N PRO A 408 0.28 -17.65 1.44
CA PRO A 408 -0.79 -16.67 1.39
C PRO A 408 -0.46 -15.49 2.33
N PRO A 409 -1.05 -14.32 2.07
CA PRO A 409 -1.05 -13.22 3.04
C PRO A 409 -1.54 -13.70 4.40
N GLY A 410 -0.83 -13.33 5.47
CA GLY A 410 -1.12 -13.81 6.81
C GLY A 410 -0.64 -12.86 7.89
N PHE A 411 -1.16 -13.03 9.11
CA PHE A 411 -0.83 -12.17 10.23
C PHE A 411 0.60 -12.39 10.73
N CYS A 412 1.25 -11.31 11.16
CA CYS A 412 2.57 -11.35 11.79
C CYS A 412 2.61 -12.26 13.03
N ILE A 413 3.81 -12.69 13.42
CA ILE A 413 4.04 -13.41 14.68
C ILE A 413 3.60 -12.51 15.84
N GLY A 414 2.71 -13.04 16.68
CA GLY A 414 2.15 -12.31 17.82
C GLY A 414 1.17 -11.18 17.46
N CYS A 415 0.63 -11.13 16.24
CA CYS A 415 -0.36 -10.12 15.85
C CYS A 415 -1.56 -10.07 16.83
N PRO A 416 -1.99 -8.87 17.28
CA PRO A 416 -3.10 -8.71 18.22
C PRO A 416 -4.48 -9.05 17.65
N GLU A 417 -4.60 -9.27 16.35
CA GLU A 417 -5.88 -9.62 15.70
C GLU A 417 -6.16 -11.12 15.71
N ARG A 418 -5.13 -11.96 15.87
CA ARG A 418 -5.29 -13.42 15.98
C ARG A 418 -6.23 -13.83 17.13
N PRO A 419 -6.11 -13.27 18.35
CA PRO A 419 -7.08 -13.51 19.43
C PRO A 419 -8.53 -13.22 19.04
N ILE A 420 -8.78 -12.16 18.26
CA ILE A 420 -10.11 -11.74 17.84
C ILE A 420 -10.74 -12.82 16.97
N PHE A 421 -10.00 -13.31 15.98
CA PHE A 421 -10.48 -14.34 15.07
C PHE A 421 -10.57 -15.71 15.72
N ALA A 422 -9.67 -16.03 16.67
CA ALA A 422 -9.79 -17.22 17.49
C ALA A 422 -11.10 -17.21 18.31
N ALA A 423 -11.40 -16.08 18.97
CA ALA A 423 -12.66 -15.89 19.69
C ALA A 423 -13.88 -15.99 18.75
N MET A 424 -13.80 -15.40 17.56
CA MET A 424 -14.87 -15.49 16.55
C MET A 424 -15.12 -16.93 16.09
N LYS A 425 -14.07 -17.77 15.91
CA LYS A 425 -14.24 -19.20 15.61
C LYS A 425 -14.95 -19.96 16.73
N MET A 426 -14.65 -19.65 17.99
CA MET A 426 -15.33 -20.27 19.13
C MET A 426 -16.82 -19.91 19.11
N VAL A 427 -17.14 -18.64 18.87
CA VAL A 427 -18.53 -18.18 18.78
C VAL A 427 -19.26 -18.78 17.57
N GLU A 428 -18.62 -18.94 16.40
CA GLU A 428 -19.21 -19.67 15.27
C GLU A 428 -19.46 -21.15 15.58
N GLY A 429 -18.63 -21.76 16.43
CA GLY A 429 -18.86 -23.13 16.91
C GLY A 429 -20.13 -23.26 17.75
N GLU A 430 -20.52 -22.20 18.47
CA GLU A 430 -21.70 -22.16 19.33
C GLU A 430 -22.96 -21.68 18.57
N LEU A 431 -22.86 -20.60 17.79
CA LEU A 431 -23.99 -19.90 17.15
C LEU A 431 -24.13 -20.21 15.64
N GLY A 432 -23.20 -21.00 15.10
CA GLY A 432 -23.07 -21.24 13.67
C GLY A 432 -22.41 -20.07 12.93
N GLN A 433 -22.23 -20.23 11.62
CA GLN A 433 -21.62 -19.20 10.77
C GLN A 433 -22.48 -17.95 10.65
N HIS A 434 -21.81 -16.80 10.50
CA HIS A 434 -22.42 -15.48 10.27
C HIS A 434 -21.90 -14.88 8.97
N HIS A 435 -22.67 -13.96 8.37
CA HIS A 435 -22.14 -13.12 7.29
C HIS A 435 -21.09 -12.17 7.88
N ILE A 436 -19.88 -12.16 7.32
CA ILE A 436 -18.78 -11.31 7.80
C ILE A 436 -18.30 -10.43 6.64
N SER A 437 -18.49 -9.12 6.76
CA SER A 437 -17.93 -8.16 5.82
C SER A 437 -16.64 -7.54 6.36
N GLY A 438 -15.56 -7.65 5.60
CA GLY A 438 -14.26 -7.10 5.95
C GLY A 438 -13.99 -5.78 5.23
N ASP A 439 -13.26 -4.89 5.89
CA ASP A 439 -12.62 -3.74 5.26
C ASP A 439 -11.21 -4.11 4.74
N ILE A 440 -10.54 -3.24 3.99
CA ILE A 440 -9.12 -3.42 3.66
C ILE A 440 -8.27 -3.18 4.93
N GLY A 441 -7.42 -4.14 5.29
CA GLY A 441 -6.52 -4.04 6.44
C GLY A 441 -5.93 -5.40 6.82
N CYS A 442 -5.19 -5.47 7.93
CA CYS A 442 -4.63 -6.74 8.41
C CYS A 442 -5.71 -7.78 8.69
N HIS A 443 -6.88 -7.35 9.17
CA HIS A 443 -8.03 -8.20 9.49
C HIS A 443 -8.53 -8.99 8.29
N LEU A 444 -8.34 -8.48 7.07
CA LEU A 444 -8.71 -9.17 5.83
C LEU A 444 -8.04 -10.53 5.69
N PHE A 445 -6.85 -10.73 6.26
CA PHE A 445 -6.13 -12.00 6.19
C PHE A 445 -6.86 -13.14 6.93
N SER A 446 -7.89 -12.85 7.73
CA SER A 446 -8.72 -13.89 8.37
C SER A 446 -9.52 -14.72 7.38
N ILE A 447 -9.74 -14.24 6.15
CA ILE A 447 -10.52 -14.96 5.12
C ILE A 447 -9.80 -16.23 4.66
N LEU A 448 -8.48 -16.28 4.81
CA LEU A 448 -7.63 -17.41 4.42
C LEU A 448 -7.43 -18.37 5.61
N PRO A 449 -6.95 -19.60 5.34
CA PRO A 449 -6.55 -20.52 6.40
C PRO A 449 -5.54 -19.89 7.39
N PRO A 450 -5.63 -20.21 8.69
CA PRO A 450 -6.50 -21.25 9.27
C PRO A 450 -7.86 -20.75 9.76
N PHE A 451 -8.12 -19.44 9.74
CA PHE A 451 -9.36 -18.88 10.28
C PHE A 451 -10.55 -19.12 9.37
N ASN A 452 -10.41 -18.88 8.06
CA ASN A 452 -11.51 -19.01 7.09
C ASN A 452 -12.74 -18.19 7.52
N LEU A 453 -12.51 -16.94 7.96
CA LEU A 453 -13.51 -15.99 8.46
C LEU A 453 -13.59 -14.79 7.53
N GLY A 454 -14.74 -14.60 6.88
CA GLY A 454 -14.96 -13.52 5.92
C GLY A 454 -15.83 -13.98 4.76
N THR A 455 -16.70 -13.10 4.28
CA THR A 455 -17.58 -13.34 3.12
C THR A 455 -17.32 -12.33 2.01
N THR A 456 -17.14 -11.06 2.37
CA THR A 456 -16.97 -9.96 1.42
C THR A 456 -15.87 -9.01 1.88
N THR A 457 -15.31 -8.24 0.95
CA THR A 457 -14.34 -7.18 1.25
C THR A 457 -14.65 -5.95 0.44
N MET A 458 -14.79 -4.80 1.10
CA MET A 458 -15.13 -3.55 0.44
C MET A 458 -14.28 -2.40 0.99
N GLY A 459 -13.47 -1.78 0.13
CA GLY A 459 -12.79 -0.50 0.34
C GLY A 459 -12.05 -0.31 1.67
N TYR A 460 -11.86 0.95 2.05
CA TYR A 460 -11.21 1.37 3.29
C TYR A 460 -12.14 2.32 4.04
N GLY A 461 -12.60 1.91 5.21
CA GLY A 461 -13.71 2.51 5.94
C GLY A 461 -15.11 2.06 5.49
N LEU A 462 -15.24 1.03 4.64
CA LEU A 462 -16.51 0.61 4.03
C LEU A 462 -17.05 -0.73 4.50
N GLY A 463 -16.28 -1.51 5.28
CA GLY A 463 -16.72 -2.83 5.78
C GLY A 463 -18.14 -2.84 6.38
N PRO A 464 -18.46 -2.02 7.40
CA PRO A 464 -19.82 -1.96 7.93
C PRO A 464 -20.87 -1.45 6.96
N ALA A 465 -20.53 -0.48 6.10
CA ALA A 465 -21.44 -0.03 5.05
C ALA A 465 -21.80 -1.15 4.07
N ALA A 466 -20.86 -2.04 3.75
CA ALA A 466 -21.09 -3.19 2.88
C ALA A 466 -22.07 -4.21 3.48
N ALA A 467 -22.17 -4.29 4.80
CA ALA A 467 -23.13 -5.15 5.49
C ALA A 467 -24.52 -4.51 5.64
N SER A 468 -24.71 -3.23 5.25
CA SER A 468 -25.96 -2.50 5.51
C SER A 468 -27.19 -3.14 4.89
N ALA A 469 -27.02 -3.82 3.74
CA ALA A 469 -28.10 -4.49 3.04
C ALA A 469 -28.69 -5.68 3.84
N PHE A 470 -27.93 -6.22 4.81
CA PHE A 470 -28.39 -7.28 5.71
C PHE A 470 -29.16 -6.75 6.92
N ASN A 471 -29.50 -5.46 6.95
CA ASN A 471 -30.36 -4.88 7.98
C ASN A 471 -31.84 -5.25 7.77
N VAL A 472 -32.14 -6.54 7.85
CA VAL A 472 -33.46 -7.15 7.73
C VAL A 472 -33.76 -7.98 8.96
N GLU A 473 -35.02 -8.28 9.21
CA GLU A 473 -35.42 -9.16 10.31
C GLU A 473 -34.94 -10.59 10.05
N ALA A 474 -34.05 -11.09 10.91
CA ALA A 474 -33.47 -12.42 10.83
C ALA A 474 -32.99 -12.90 12.20
N ASP A 475 -32.87 -14.22 12.39
CA ASP A 475 -32.36 -14.83 13.62
C ASP A 475 -30.85 -14.63 13.83
N LYS A 476 -30.15 -14.11 12.80
CA LYS A 476 -28.70 -13.90 12.82
C LYS A 476 -28.35 -12.47 12.44
N ARG A 477 -27.36 -11.91 13.14
CA ARG A 477 -26.76 -10.61 12.84
C ARG A 477 -25.58 -10.77 11.89
N ALA A 478 -25.40 -9.82 10.97
CA ALA A 478 -24.15 -9.68 10.23
C ALA A 478 -23.05 -9.09 11.12
N ILE A 479 -21.80 -9.48 10.86
CA ILE A 479 -20.61 -8.95 11.49
C ILE A 479 -19.84 -8.13 10.46
N SER A 480 -19.27 -7.00 10.88
CA SER A 480 -18.38 -6.21 10.05
C SER A 480 -17.10 -5.90 10.80
N VAL A 481 -15.96 -6.05 10.14
CA VAL A 481 -14.64 -5.83 10.73
C VAL A 481 -13.92 -4.71 9.99
N MET A 482 -13.46 -3.71 10.75
CA MET A 482 -12.78 -2.52 10.24
C MET A 482 -11.59 -2.17 11.13
N GLY A 483 -10.48 -1.70 10.57
CA GLY A 483 -9.35 -1.19 11.34
C GLY A 483 -9.56 0.27 11.80
N ASP A 484 -8.83 0.70 12.81
CA ASP A 484 -8.75 2.10 13.26
C ASP A 484 -8.39 3.09 12.14
N GLY A 485 -7.46 2.74 11.26
CA GLY A 485 -7.14 3.57 10.10
C GLY A 485 -8.34 3.75 9.16
N GLY A 486 -9.07 2.67 8.84
CA GLY A 486 -10.29 2.72 8.03
C GLY A 486 -11.41 3.50 8.72
N PHE A 487 -11.50 3.38 10.06
CA PHE A 487 -12.43 4.14 10.88
C PHE A 487 -12.21 5.66 10.75
N TRP A 488 -10.97 6.13 10.92
CA TRP A 488 -10.65 7.56 10.83
C TRP A 488 -10.62 8.10 9.40
N HIS A 489 -10.39 7.25 8.42
CA HIS A 489 -10.33 7.63 7.01
C HIS A 489 -11.69 8.05 6.46
N ASN A 490 -12.67 7.13 6.49
CA ASN A 490 -14.06 7.38 6.08
C ASN A 490 -15.11 6.62 6.92
N GLY A 491 -14.68 5.65 7.73
CA GLY A 491 -15.56 4.73 8.43
C GLY A 491 -16.47 5.37 9.48
N LEU A 492 -16.05 6.47 10.11
CA LEU A 492 -16.92 7.20 11.03
C LEU A 492 -18.20 7.69 10.34
N ALA A 493 -18.08 8.26 9.13
CA ALA A 493 -19.22 8.80 8.40
C ALA A 493 -19.95 7.71 7.59
N THR A 494 -19.24 7.04 6.67
CA THR A 494 -19.85 6.13 5.69
C THR A 494 -20.35 4.84 6.31
N SER A 495 -19.70 4.38 7.38
CA SER A 495 -20.01 3.11 8.03
C SER A 495 -20.79 3.32 9.33
N VAL A 496 -20.18 3.90 10.37
CA VAL A 496 -20.82 4.03 11.69
C VAL A 496 -21.98 5.02 11.67
N GLY A 497 -21.79 6.21 11.08
CA GLY A 497 -22.85 7.21 10.94
C GLY A 497 -24.06 6.66 10.19
N ASN A 498 -23.82 5.97 9.07
CA ASN A 498 -24.87 5.30 8.31
C ASN A 498 -25.59 4.20 9.13
N ALA A 499 -24.86 3.43 9.92
CA ALA A 499 -25.43 2.38 10.76
C ALA A 499 -26.31 2.95 11.87
N VAL A 500 -25.87 4.01 12.54
CA VAL A 500 -26.67 4.72 13.56
C VAL A 500 -27.90 5.36 12.93
N PHE A 501 -27.73 6.08 11.81
CA PHE A 501 -28.82 6.75 11.10
C PHE A 501 -29.93 5.78 10.69
N ASN A 502 -29.58 4.61 10.17
CA ASN A 502 -30.54 3.60 9.72
C ASN A 502 -30.91 2.57 10.81
N LYS A 503 -30.50 2.78 12.07
CA LYS A 503 -30.74 1.87 13.19
C LYS A 503 -30.35 0.42 12.88
N GLN A 504 -29.22 0.23 12.21
CA GLN A 504 -28.75 -1.09 11.83
C GLN A 504 -28.49 -1.96 13.04
N ASP A 505 -28.84 -3.25 12.97
CA ASP A 505 -28.72 -4.16 14.10
C ASP A 505 -27.46 -5.06 14.02
N GLY A 506 -26.56 -4.83 13.06
CA GLY A 506 -25.32 -5.60 12.92
C GLY A 506 -24.30 -5.40 14.05
N VAL A 507 -23.29 -6.28 14.09
CA VAL A 507 -22.10 -6.12 14.95
C VAL A 507 -20.99 -5.45 14.15
N ILE A 508 -20.50 -4.30 14.64
CA ILE A 508 -19.38 -3.56 14.08
C ILE A 508 -18.19 -3.73 15.01
N LEU A 509 -17.17 -4.44 14.55
CA LEU A 509 -15.91 -4.63 15.25
C LEU A 509 -14.84 -3.71 14.67
N VAL A 510 -14.39 -2.75 15.48
CA VAL A 510 -13.28 -1.85 15.17
C VAL A 510 -12.01 -2.35 15.84
N VAL A 511 -10.99 -2.66 15.04
CA VAL A 511 -9.68 -3.12 15.49
C VAL A 511 -8.74 -1.92 15.65
N ASP A 512 -8.43 -1.55 16.89
CA ASP A 512 -7.57 -0.42 17.24
C ASP A 512 -6.16 -0.90 17.59
N ASN A 513 -5.29 -0.96 16.57
CA ASN A 513 -3.91 -1.41 16.72
C ASN A 513 -2.89 -0.27 16.86
N TYR A 514 -3.42 0.96 16.94
CA TYR A 514 -2.77 2.25 17.19
C TYR A 514 -2.05 2.85 15.98
N TYR A 515 -2.13 2.24 14.79
CA TYR A 515 -1.34 2.67 13.63
C TYR A 515 -2.01 2.29 12.32
N SER A 516 -1.62 2.94 11.22
CA SER A 516 -1.83 2.37 9.88
C SER A 516 -0.87 1.18 9.67
N ALA A 517 -1.13 0.06 10.35
CA ALA A 517 -0.18 -1.03 10.53
C ALA A 517 0.21 -1.74 9.23
N ALA A 518 -0.75 -1.97 8.32
CA ALA A 518 -0.53 -2.66 7.05
C ALA A 518 0.35 -1.88 6.06
N THR A 519 0.56 -0.58 6.29
CA THR A 519 1.20 0.34 5.33
C THR A 519 2.48 0.99 5.86
N GLY A 520 3.02 0.54 7.01
CA GLY A 520 4.29 1.02 7.55
C GLY A 520 4.24 1.58 8.97
N GLY A 521 3.06 1.61 9.61
CA GLY A 521 2.92 2.00 11.02
C GLY A 521 2.86 3.51 11.27
N GLN A 522 2.31 4.27 10.31
CA GLN A 522 2.12 5.71 10.43
C GLN A 522 1.12 6.06 11.54
N ASP A 523 1.32 7.22 12.17
CA ASP A 523 0.41 7.74 13.19
C ASP A 523 -0.94 8.15 12.56
N ILE A 524 -2.03 7.77 13.21
CA ILE A 524 -3.43 8.11 12.91
C ILE A 524 -4.05 8.77 14.17
N PRO A 525 -5.28 9.33 14.10
CA PRO A 525 -5.85 10.05 15.25
C PRO A 525 -5.91 9.23 16.56
N SER A 526 -6.21 7.92 16.51
CA SER A 526 -6.20 7.05 17.70
C SER A 526 -4.83 6.49 18.10
N SER A 527 -3.75 6.86 17.40
CA SER A 527 -2.41 6.43 17.78
C SER A 527 -2.06 6.83 19.21
N ARG A 528 -1.39 5.93 19.93
CA ARG A 528 -0.92 6.18 21.30
C ARG A 528 0.52 6.71 21.37
N ALA A 529 1.07 7.10 20.22
CA ALA A 529 2.38 7.74 20.14
C ALA A 529 2.33 9.17 20.68
N LEU A 530 3.35 9.56 21.45
CA LEU A 530 3.58 10.97 21.80
C LEU A 530 4.18 11.66 20.58
N ASN A 531 3.40 12.54 19.96
CA ASN A 531 3.82 13.29 18.79
C ASN A 531 3.80 14.79 19.11
N PRO A 532 4.95 15.49 19.11
CA PRO A 532 5.01 16.91 19.46
C PRO A 532 4.32 17.82 18.42
N ARG A 533 4.03 17.29 17.22
CA ARG A 533 3.55 18.05 16.07
C ARG A 533 2.10 17.73 15.69
N ARG A 534 1.49 16.69 16.27
CA ARG A 534 0.15 16.20 15.92
C ARG A 534 -0.65 15.89 17.17
N LYS A 535 -1.97 16.06 17.10
CA LYS A 535 -2.89 15.59 18.13
C LYS A 535 -3.22 14.12 17.88
N THR A 536 -2.82 13.26 18.81
CA THR A 536 -3.07 11.82 18.83
C THR A 536 -3.88 11.46 20.09
N ASN A 537 -4.16 10.17 20.31
CA ASN A 537 -5.00 9.67 21.41
C ASN A 537 -6.49 10.08 21.32
N ASN A 538 -6.99 10.33 20.11
CA ASN A 538 -8.42 10.55 19.89
C ASN A 538 -9.18 9.23 20.09
N SER A 539 -10.14 9.20 21.02
CA SER A 539 -10.88 7.98 21.36
C SER A 539 -11.93 7.63 20.29
N ILE A 540 -11.81 6.43 19.72
CA ILE A 540 -12.82 5.84 18.82
C ILE A 540 -14.15 5.68 19.56
N VAL A 541 -14.12 5.23 20.83
CA VAL A 541 -15.32 5.07 21.66
C VAL A 541 -16.08 6.39 21.82
N ASN A 542 -15.36 7.49 22.08
CA ASN A 542 -16.00 8.80 22.20
C ASN A 542 -16.55 9.29 20.86
N ALA A 543 -15.85 9.02 19.75
CA ALA A 543 -16.33 9.38 18.41
C ALA A 543 -17.64 8.64 18.05
N VAL A 544 -17.71 7.33 18.28
CA VAL A 544 -18.93 6.55 17.98
C VAL A 544 -20.08 6.88 18.95
N LYS A 545 -19.79 7.21 20.21
CA LYS A 545 -20.84 7.73 21.11
C LYS A 545 -21.32 9.11 20.68
N GLY A 546 -20.40 9.98 20.24
CA GLY A 546 -20.71 11.31 19.74
C GLY A 546 -21.61 11.32 18.51
N ILE A 547 -21.56 10.28 17.67
CA ILE A 547 -22.45 10.13 16.51
C ILE A 547 -23.81 9.48 16.87
N GLY A 548 -23.98 9.01 18.12
CA GLY A 548 -25.25 8.49 18.64
C GLY A 548 -25.31 6.98 18.93
N ALA A 549 -24.20 6.25 18.87
CA ALA A 549 -24.20 4.83 19.22
C ALA A 549 -24.39 4.60 20.74
N THR A 550 -25.31 3.71 21.12
CA THR A 550 -25.63 3.39 22.51
C THR A 550 -24.94 2.11 23.01
N TRP A 551 -24.99 1.04 22.22
CA TRP A 551 -24.31 -0.22 22.54
C TRP A 551 -22.85 -0.16 22.09
N VAL A 552 -21.96 0.19 23.02
CA VAL A 552 -20.51 0.28 22.78
C VAL A 552 -19.75 -0.51 23.85
N ARG A 553 -18.84 -1.38 23.44
CA ARG A 553 -17.93 -2.14 24.31
C ARG A 553 -16.49 -1.92 23.89
N GLN A 554 -15.59 -1.76 24.87
CA GLN A 554 -14.16 -1.61 24.65
C GLN A 554 -13.40 -2.78 25.29
N ILE A 555 -12.45 -3.33 24.55
CA ILE A 555 -11.55 -4.38 25.02
C ILE A 555 -10.12 -3.86 24.85
N ASP A 556 -9.46 -3.49 25.94
CA ASP A 556 -8.11 -2.87 25.91
C ASP A 556 -6.95 -3.84 25.68
N ARG A 557 -7.21 -5.15 25.79
CA ARG A 557 -6.25 -6.23 25.53
C ARG A 557 -6.95 -7.31 24.71
N THR A 558 -6.69 -7.36 23.41
CA THR A 558 -7.32 -8.35 22.53
C THR A 558 -6.89 -9.77 22.84
N TYR A 559 -5.71 -9.94 23.44
CA TYR A 559 -5.21 -11.24 23.92
C TYR A 559 -6.05 -11.86 25.04
N ASP A 560 -7.00 -11.13 25.66
CA ASP A 560 -7.99 -11.70 26.58
C ASP A 560 -9.06 -12.48 25.78
N VAL A 561 -8.69 -13.66 25.23
CA VAL A 561 -9.50 -14.40 24.25
C VAL A 561 -10.90 -14.75 24.80
N ALA A 562 -10.99 -15.15 26.07
CA ALA A 562 -12.27 -15.46 26.71
C ALA A 562 -13.20 -14.22 26.78
N LYS A 563 -12.65 -13.06 27.15
CA LYS A 563 -13.40 -11.79 27.19
C LYS A 563 -13.86 -11.38 25.79
N MET A 564 -13.02 -11.56 24.78
CA MET A 564 -13.35 -11.29 23.38
C MET A 564 -14.49 -12.19 22.89
N ARG A 565 -14.43 -13.51 23.18
CA ARG A 565 -15.48 -14.48 22.87
C ARG A 565 -16.80 -14.09 23.54
N ASP A 566 -16.77 -13.83 24.84
CA ASP A 566 -17.98 -13.52 25.61
C ASP A 566 -18.62 -12.20 25.17
N THR A 567 -17.82 -11.20 24.82
CA THR A 567 -18.32 -9.91 24.28
C THR A 567 -18.93 -10.07 22.89
N LEU A 568 -18.32 -10.87 22.01
CA LEU A 568 -18.90 -11.19 20.70
C LEU A 568 -20.21 -11.95 20.85
N ARG A 569 -20.27 -12.93 21.76
CA ARG A 569 -21.50 -13.66 22.07
C ARG A 569 -22.59 -12.73 22.59
N GLU A 570 -22.27 -11.82 23.51
CA GLU A 570 -23.19 -10.78 24.00
C GLU A 570 -23.72 -9.92 22.84
N ALA A 571 -22.84 -9.41 21.98
CA ALA A 571 -23.22 -8.58 20.84
C ALA A 571 -24.18 -9.30 19.88
N LEU A 572 -23.89 -10.58 19.59
CA LEU A 572 -24.67 -11.37 18.64
C LEU A 572 -26.04 -11.79 19.19
N THR A 573 -26.17 -11.92 20.51
CA THR A 573 -27.40 -12.40 21.18
C THR A 573 -28.19 -11.30 21.90
N SER A 574 -27.65 -10.08 21.97
CA SER A 574 -28.30 -8.94 22.62
C SER A 574 -29.66 -8.62 21.99
N LYS A 575 -30.61 -8.24 22.84
CA LYS A 575 -31.93 -7.73 22.44
C LYS A 575 -31.98 -6.20 22.36
N GLU A 576 -30.93 -5.51 22.77
CA GLU A 576 -30.87 -4.04 22.66
C GLU A 576 -30.86 -3.64 21.18
N PRO A 577 -31.71 -2.69 20.72
CA PRO A 577 -31.75 -2.27 19.32
C PRO A 577 -30.57 -1.37 18.93
N GLY A 578 -30.29 -1.29 17.63
CA GLY A 578 -29.25 -0.41 17.05
C GLY A 578 -27.88 -1.09 16.92
N PRO A 579 -26.85 -0.41 16.41
CA PRO A 579 -25.61 -1.09 16.03
C PRO A 579 -24.80 -1.51 17.26
N LYS A 580 -24.21 -2.71 17.21
CA LYS A 580 -23.41 -3.26 18.31
C LYS A 580 -21.94 -2.98 18.02
N ILE A 581 -21.38 -1.94 18.62
CA ILE A 581 -20.01 -1.52 18.33
C ILE A 581 -19.03 -2.07 19.38
N ILE A 582 -18.06 -2.85 18.94
CA ILE A 582 -16.96 -3.35 19.75
C ILE A 582 -15.68 -2.66 19.27
N VAL A 583 -14.96 -1.98 20.17
CA VAL A 583 -13.61 -1.46 19.92
C VAL A 583 -12.61 -2.37 20.61
N ALA A 584 -11.88 -3.17 19.82
CA ALA A 584 -10.88 -4.11 20.31
C ALA A 584 -9.47 -3.55 20.08
N SER A 585 -8.80 -3.19 21.17
CA SER A 585 -7.54 -2.45 21.16
C SER A 585 -6.37 -3.31 21.59
N SER A 586 -5.28 -3.30 20.83
CA SER A 586 -3.95 -3.78 21.25
C SER A 586 -2.90 -3.41 20.22
N GLU A 587 -1.73 -2.96 20.70
CA GLU A 587 -0.68 -2.45 19.82
C GLU A 587 -0.23 -3.48 18.77
N CYS A 588 -0.07 -3.01 17.52
CA CYS A 588 0.59 -3.77 16.47
C CYS A 588 1.95 -4.33 16.95
N MET A 589 2.11 -5.67 16.89
CA MET A 589 3.29 -6.35 17.42
C MET A 589 4.58 -5.93 16.72
N LEU A 590 4.55 -5.65 15.41
CA LEU A 590 5.74 -5.17 14.69
C LEU A 590 6.22 -3.83 15.22
N ASN A 591 5.30 -2.86 15.38
CA ASN A 591 5.64 -1.53 15.91
C ASN A 591 6.10 -1.61 17.37
N LYS A 592 5.44 -2.47 18.18
CA LYS A 592 5.87 -2.75 19.55
C LYS A 592 7.30 -3.29 19.60
N GLN A 593 7.63 -4.29 18.78
CA GLN A 593 8.97 -4.88 18.74
C GLN A 593 10.03 -3.88 18.26
N ARG A 594 9.71 -3.05 17.24
CA ARG A 594 10.58 -1.96 16.77
C ARG A 594 10.93 -0.97 17.90
N ARG A 595 9.98 -0.65 18.77
CA ARG A 595 10.20 0.24 19.92
C ARG A 595 10.91 -0.44 21.09
N VAL A 596 10.43 -1.61 21.50
CA VAL A 596 10.84 -2.26 22.75
C VAL A 596 12.17 -3.00 22.62
N LYS A 597 12.46 -3.65 21.48
CA LYS A 597 13.67 -4.47 21.32
C LYS A 597 14.97 -3.66 21.50
N PRO A 598 15.14 -2.46 20.91
CA PRO A 598 16.34 -1.65 21.14
C PRO A 598 16.45 -1.15 22.59
N GLN A 599 15.33 -0.75 23.20
CA GLN A 599 15.29 -0.31 24.59
C GLN A 599 15.69 -1.44 25.55
N PHE A 600 15.16 -2.65 25.31
CA PHE A 600 15.49 -3.85 26.05
C PHE A 600 16.98 -4.19 25.91
N ALA A 601 17.50 -4.22 24.67
CA ALA A 601 18.91 -4.53 24.41
C ALA A 601 19.85 -3.52 25.09
N LYS A 602 19.51 -2.22 25.04
CA LYS A 602 20.25 -1.17 25.75
C LYS A 602 20.23 -1.40 27.26
N ALA A 603 19.05 -1.64 27.85
CA ALA A 603 18.92 -1.90 29.28
C ALA A 603 19.73 -3.12 29.74
N VAL A 604 19.73 -4.20 28.96
CA VAL A 604 20.57 -5.38 29.22
C VAL A 604 22.06 -5.04 29.15
N LYS A 605 22.49 -4.27 28.15
CA LYS A 605 23.89 -3.82 28.02
C LYS A 605 24.31 -2.91 29.18
N ASP A 606 23.39 -2.09 29.69
CA ASP A 606 23.60 -1.21 30.84
C ASP A 606 23.57 -1.96 32.19
N GLY A 607 23.56 -3.29 32.18
CA GLY A 607 23.58 -4.11 33.40
C GLY A 607 22.25 -4.16 34.17
N LYS A 608 21.15 -3.63 33.61
CA LYS A 608 19.84 -3.64 34.27
C LYS A 608 19.24 -5.03 34.23
N ARG A 609 18.59 -5.44 35.33
CA ARG A 609 17.82 -6.70 35.40
C ARG A 609 16.63 -6.62 34.46
N MET A 610 16.60 -7.48 33.45
CA MET A 610 15.52 -7.54 32.46
C MET A 610 14.94 -8.95 32.38
N VAL A 611 13.62 -9.06 32.17
CA VAL A 611 12.93 -10.36 32.02
C VAL A 611 12.38 -10.45 30.61
N LYS A 612 12.66 -11.56 29.93
CA LYS A 612 12.08 -11.90 28.63
C LYS A 612 11.25 -13.16 28.78
N GLU A 613 9.95 -13.03 28.54
CA GLU A 613 9.03 -14.16 28.53
C GLU A 613 9.25 -15.02 27.28
N ARG A 614 9.26 -16.35 27.47
CA ARG A 614 9.19 -17.35 26.42
C ARG A 614 8.04 -18.30 26.72
N PHE A 615 7.41 -18.81 25.67
CA PHE A 615 6.39 -19.84 25.79
C PHE A 615 6.92 -21.13 25.18
N GLY A 616 6.53 -22.25 25.77
CA GLY A 616 6.84 -23.57 25.27
C GLY A 616 5.62 -24.49 25.38
N VAL A 617 5.74 -25.65 24.75
CA VAL A 617 4.80 -26.76 24.86
C VAL A 617 5.54 -27.90 25.55
N ASP A 618 4.97 -28.42 26.62
CA ASP A 618 5.42 -29.63 27.28
C ASP A 618 5.02 -30.83 26.41
N GLU A 619 6.03 -31.48 25.84
CA GLU A 619 5.83 -32.60 24.94
C GLU A 619 5.26 -33.84 25.64
N ASP A 620 5.46 -33.99 26.95
CA ASP A 620 4.89 -35.10 27.71
C ASP A 620 3.37 -34.95 27.82
N VAL A 621 2.88 -33.71 27.98
CA VAL A 621 1.47 -33.37 28.17
C VAL A 621 0.73 -33.17 26.85
N CYS A 622 1.43 -32.79 25.78
CA CYS A 622 0.82 -32.55 24.47
C CYS A 622 0.16 -33.82 23.92
N THR A 623 -1.09 -33.66 23.47
CA THR A 623 -1.94 -34.70 22.88
C THR A 623 -1.69 -34.93 21.39
N GLY A 624 -1.04 -33.99 20.70
CA GLY A 624 -0.83 -34.05 19.25
C GLY A 624 -2.04 -33.67 18.38
N ASP A 625 -3.15 -33.20 18.96
CA ASP A 625 -4.38 -32.89 18.19
C ASP A 625 -4.29 -31.63 17.29
N HIS A 626 -3.29 -30.78 17.53
CA HIS A 626 -3.01 -29.50 16.86
C HIS A 626 -4.17 -28.49 16.83
N ALA A 627 -5.16 -28.61 17.72
CA ALA A 627 -6.26 -27.64 17.82
C ALA A 627 -5.75 -26.23 18.16
N CYS A 628 -4.73 -26.15 19.00
CA CYS A 628 -4.05 -24.89 19.34
C CYS A 628 -3.42 -24.20 18.12
N ILE A 629 -2.90 -24.96 17.15
CA ILE A 629 -2.35 -24.43 15.89
C ILE A 629 -3.48 -23.89 15.02
N ARG A 630 -4.55 -24.68 14.83
CA ARG A 630 -5.69 -24.28 13.98
C ARG A 630 -6.42 -23.05 14.52
N LEU A 631 -6.58 -22.93 15.84
CA LEU A 631 -7.27 -21.79 16.46
C LEU A 631 -6.39 -20.54 16.60
N SER A 632 -5.10 -20.67 16.91
CA SER A 632 -4.22 -19.51 17.08
C SER A 632 -3.61 -19.00 15.76
N GLY A 633 -3.40 -19.92 14.81
CA GLY A 633 -2.71 -19.74 13.54
C GLY A 633 -1.26 -19.23 13.63
N CYS A 634 -0.63 -19.28 14.81
CA CYS A 634 0.67 -18.66 15.04
C CYS A 634 1.78 -19.34 14.21
N PRO A 635 2.57 -18.60 13.40
CA PRO A 635 3.63 -19.21 12.59
C PRO A 635 4.75 -19.83 13.44
N SER A 636 4.94 -19.31 14.66
CA SER A 636 5.90 -19.84 15.63
C SER A 636 5.42 -21.09 16.36
N LEU A 637 4.14 -21.48 16.22
CA LEU A 637 3.61 -22.71 16.80
C LEU A 637 3.63 -23.79 15.71
N SER A 638 4.72 -24.55 15.69
CA SER A 638 5.02 -25.60 14.72
C SER A 638 4.83 -26.99 15.34
N VAL A 639 5.32 -28.02 14.67
CA VAL A 639 5.28 -29.41 15.11
C VAL A 639 6.68 -30.00 15.18
N LYS A 640 6.90 -30.95 16.08
CA LYS A 640 8.12 -31.77 16.16
C LYS A 640 7.77 -33.22 16.45
N HIS A 641 8.58 -34.15 15.97
CA HIS A 641 8.47 -35.54 16.39
C HIS A 641 9.11 -35.74 17.76
N THR A 642 8.51 -36.60 18.57
CA THR A 642 9.04 -37.02 19.87
C THR A 642 9.78 -38.34 19.73
N ASP A 643 10.74 -38.59 20.63
CA ASP A 643 11.41 -39.89 20.75
C ASP A 643 10.53 -40.95 21.44
N ASP A 644 9.32 -40.56 21.90
CA ASP A 644 8.34 -41.46 22.52
C ASP A 644 7.66 -42.33 21.45
N PRO A 645 7.90 -43.65 21.42
CA PRO A 645 7.32 -44.54 20.42
C PRO A 645 5.80 -44.74 20.57
N LEU A 646 5.20 -44.24 21.66
CA LEU A 646 3.75 -44.25 21.85
C LEU A 646 3.05 -43.01 21.28
N LYS A 647 3.82 -42.05 20.74
CA LYS A 647 3.31 -40.83 20.10
C LYS A 647 3.65 -40.84 18.62
N ASP A 648 2.78 -41.46 17.84
CA ASP A 648 2.92 -41.56 16.39
C ASP A 648 2.76 -40.19 15.69
N ASP A 649 1.88 -39.34 16.24
CA ASP A 649 1.64 -37.99 15.73
C ASP A 649 2.64 -36.97 16.32
N PRO A 650 3.12 -36.01 15.51
CA PRO A 650 4.05 -35.00 16.00
C PRO A 650 3.37 -34.09 17.03
N VAL A 651 4.11 -33.67 18.06
CA VAL A 651 3.60 -32.77 19.09
C VAL A 651 3.78 -31.31 18.70
N ALA A 652 2.95 -30.42 19.25
CA ALA A 652 3.13 -28.99 19.05
C ALA A 652 4.45 -28.51 19.69
N ALA A 653 5.10 -27.53 19.06
CA ALA A 653 6.34 -26.92 19.53
C ALA A 653 6.38 -25.43 19.20
N ILE A 654 7.01 -24.65 20.07
CA ILE A 654 7.21 -23.21 19.84
C ILE A 654 8.64 -22.96 19.38
N ASP A 655 8.79 -22.29 18.24
CA ASP A 655 10.09 -21.95 17.67
C ASP A 655 10.76 -20.73 18.34
N ASN A 656 12.00 -20.45 17.94
CA ASN A 656 12.79 -19.33 18.48
C ASN A 656 12.35 -17.94 17.96
N ASN A 657 11.46 -17.88 16.97
CA ASN A 657 10.91 -16.62 16.44
C ASN A 657 9.78 -16.09 17.32
N CYS A 658 9.30 -16.89 18.28
CA CYS A 658 8.25 -16.49 19.21
C CYS A 658 8.59 -15.18 19.94
N VAL A 659 7.67 -14.22 19.86
CA VAL A 659 7.78 -12.90 20.50
C VAL A 659 7.20 -12.83 21.91
N GLY A 660 6.73 -13.97 22.45
CA GLY A 660 6.21 -14.04 23.81
C GLY A 660 4.84 -13.37 24.01
N CYS A 661 3.94 -13.43 23.03
CA CYS A 661 2.65 -12.74 23.11
C CYS A 661 1.58 -13.38 24.02
N GLY A 662 1.74 -14.66 24.40
CA GLY A 662 0.79 -15.40 25.23
C GLY A 662 -0.47 -15.93 24.51
N ASN A 663 -0.75 -15.51 23.27
CA ASN A 663 -1.97 -15.89 22.54
C ASN A 663 -2.25 -17.40 22.50
N CYS A 664 -1.23 -18.24 22.27
CA CYS A 664 -1.43 -19.69 22.18
C CYS A 664 -1.88 -20.31 23.52
N GLY A 665 -1.45 -19.75 24.65
CA GLY A 665 -1.93 -20.15 25.97
C GLY A 665 -3.35 -19.68 26.23
N GLU A 666 -3.63 -18.39 25.97
CA GLU A 666 -4.96 -17.78 26.12
C GLU A 666 -6.02 -18.48 25.28
N VAL A 667 -5.69 -18.84 24.03
CA VAL A 667 -6.56 -19.63 23.15
C VAL A 667 -6.80 -21.02 23.71
N SER A 668 -5.77 -21.68 24.23
CA SER A 668 -5.89 -23.01 24.80
C SER A 668 -6.75 -23.03 26.05
N GLU A 669 -6.63 -22.02 26.91
CA GLU A 669 -7.48 -21.87 28.08
C GLU A 669 -8.93 -21.55 27.69
N ALA A 670 -9.14 -20.58 26.80
CA ALA A 670 -10.49 -20.16 26.39
C ALA A 670 -11.26 -21.26 25.63
N ALA A 671 -10.56 -22.11 24.87
CA ALA A 671 -11.13 -23.25 24.15
C ALA A 671 -11.06 -24.57 24.94
N VAL A 672 -10.57 -24.56 26.18
CA VAL A 672 -10.45 -25.76 27.04
C VAL A 672 -9.66 -26.89 26.34
N LEU A 673 -8.50 -26.55 25.78
CA LEU A 673 -7.58 -27.49 25.14
C LEU A 673 -6.62 -28.12 26.16
N CYS A 674 -5.75 -29.02 25.69
CA CYS A 674 -4.77 -29.69 26.56
C CYS A 674 -3.85 -28.67 27.29
N PRO A 675 -3.54 -28.89 28.59
CA PRO A 675 -2.78 -27.94 29.41
C PRO A 675 -1.26 -28.05 29.19
N SER A 676 -0.84 -28.15 27.94
CA SER A 676 0.56 -28.39 27.57
C SER A 676 1.41 -27.11 27.49
N PHE A 677 0.79 -25.92 27.47
CA PHE A 677 1.52 -24.67 27.37
C PHE A 677 2.13 -24.24 28.71
N TYR A 678 3.38 -23.78 28.67
CA TYR A 678 4.03 -23.14 29.81
C TYR A 678 4.71 -21.83 29.41
N ARG A 679 4.88 -20.94 30.40
CA ARG A 679 5.69 -19.72 30.30
C ARG A 679 6.99 -19.90 31.07
N ALA A 680 8.11 -19.58 30.43
CA ALA A 680 9.44 -19.52 31.04
C ALA A 680 9.98 -18.09 30.98
N ASP A 681 10.51 -17.61 32.11
CA ASP A 681 11.09 -16.27 32.21
C ASP A 681 12.61 -16.35 32.08
N ILE A 682 13.17 -15.73 31.04
CA ILE A 682 14.61 -15.58 30.87
C ILE A 682 15.05 -14.28 31.54
N ILE A 683 15.85 -14.38 32.60
CA ILE A 683 16.36 -13.23 33.34
C ILE A 683 17.76 -12.87 32.82
N HIS A 684 17.90 -11.65 32.29
CA HIS A 684 19.17 -11.02 31.97
C HIS A 684 19.64 -10.17 33.16
N ASN A 685 20.95 -10.19 33.45
CA ASN A 685 21.56 -9.54 34.62
C ASN A 685 20.86 -9.92 35.94
N PRO A 686 20.84 -11.22 36.31
CA PRO A 686 20.14 -11.69 37.49
C PRO A 686 20.76 -11.15 38.78
N THR A 687 19.90 -10.71 39.71
CA THR A 687 20.29 -10.27 41.05
C THR A 687 20.74 -11.45 41.92
N GLY A 688 21.34 -11.17 43.08
CA GLY A 688 21.67 -12.20 44.06
C GLY A 688 20.45 -13.01 44.50
N TRP A 689 19.30 -12.35 44.64
CA TRP A 689 18.03 -12.99 44.96
C TRP A 689 17.55 -13.92 43.85
N ASP A 690 17.62 -13.50 42.58
CA ASP A 690 17.23 -14.34 41.44
C ASP A 690 18.05 -15.64 41.40
N ARG A 691 19.36 -15.52 41.65
CA ARG A 691 20.27 -16.69 41.69
C ARG A 691 19.96 -17.61 42.86
N PHE A 692 19.64 -17.04 44.03
CA PHE A 692 19.24 -17.82 45.21
C PHE A 692 17.93 -18.59 44.95
N VAL A 693 16.89 -17.91 44.45
CA VAL A 693 15.62 -18.54 44.10
C VAL A 693 15.79 -19.62 43.04
N ALA A 694 16.62 -19.37 42.01
CA ALA A 694 16.92 -20.36 40.99
C ALA A 694 17.57 -21.61 41.59
N ARG A 695 18.58 -21.47 42.46
CA ARG A 695 19.23 -22.60 43.14
C ARG A 695 18.25 -23.40 44.00
N MET A 696 17.41 -22.72 44.77
CA MET A 696 16.41 -23.35 45.62
C MET A 696 15.39 -24.13 44.78
N ARG A 697 14.87 -23.51 43.70
CA ARG A 697 13.94 -24.17 42.76
C ARG A 697 14.58 -25.37 42.09
N SER A 698 15.81 -25.25 41.58
CA SER A 698 16.55 -26.37 40.98
C SER A 698 16.77 -27.51 41.97
N GLY A 699 17.03 -27.22 43.24
CA GLY A 699 17.15 -28.23 44.29
C GLY A 699 15.85 -29.01 44.51
N ILE A 700 14.72 -28.30 44.64
CA ILE A 700 13.39 -28.91 44.81
C ILE A 700 12.99 -29.72 43.57
N ILE A 701 13.16 -29.14 42.36
CA ILE A 701 12.85 -29.81 41.10
C ILE A 701 13.70 -31.08 40.95
N GLY A 702 15.00 -31.00 41.24
CA GLY A 702 15.89 -32.16 41.22
C GLY A 702 15.45 -33.26 42.17
N TRP A 703 15.05 -32.90 43.40
CA TRP A 703 14.50 -33.85 44.37
C TRP A 703 13.20 -34.51 43.88
N LEU A 704 12.26 -33.73 43.33
CA LEU A 704 11.00 -34.24 42.77
C LEU A 704 11.25 -35.17 41.56
N GLN A 705 12.16 -34.81 40.67
CA GLN A 705 12.52 -35.62 39.51
C GLN A 705 13.21 -36.92 39.95
N ALA A 706 14.12 -36.86 40.92
CA ALA A 706 14.78 -38.05 41.47
C ALA A 706 13.75 -39.00 42.13
N ARG A 707 12.82 -38.47 42.91
CA ARG A 707 11.71 -39.23 43.51
C ARG A 707 10.82 -39.87 42.44
N ARG A 708 10.45 -39.14 41.39
CA ARG A 708 9.66 -39.68 40.26
C ARG A 708 10.41 -40.78 39.52
N ARG A 709 11.72 -40.61 39.26
CA ARG A 709 12.56 -41.63 38.61
C ARG A 709 12.69 -42.88 39.46
N ALA A 710 12.86 -42.74 40.78
CA ALA A 710 12.95 -43.88 41.70
C ALA A 710 11.66 -44.72 41.74
N GLY A 711 10.49 -44.11 41.47
CA GLY A 711 9.20 -44.80 41.36
C GLY A 711 8.83 -45.25 39.95
N ARG A 712 9.67 -45.00 38.93
CA ARG A 712 9.39 -45.40 37.55
C ARG A 712 9.70 -46.89 37.41
N ILE A 713 8.70 -47.69 37.03
CA ILE A 713 8.88 -49.09 36.69
C ILE A 713 9.72 -49.13 35.42
N VAL A 714 10.97 -49.58 35.52
CA VAL A 714 11.82 -49.86 34.38
C VAL A 714 11.46 -51.29 33.96
N PHE A 715 10.79 -51.43 32.82
CA PHE A 715 10.64 -52.73 32.20
C PHE A 715 12.02 -53.16 31.70
N ALA A 716 12.50 -54.33 32.13
CA ALA A 716 13.75 -54.88 31.61
C ALA A 716 13.58 -55.17 30.11
N ASP A 717 14.61 -54.85 29.33
CA ASP A 717 14.67 -55.01 27.87
C ASP A 717 14.33 -56.43 27.39
#